data_AF-A0A9P3H115-F1
#
_entry.id   AF-A0A9P3H115-F1
#
_cell.length_a   1.000
_cell.length_b   1.000
_cell.length_c   1.000
_cell.angle_alpha   90.00
_cell.angle_beta   90.00
_cell.angle_gamma   90.00
#
_symmetry.space_group_name_H-M   'P 1'
#
loop_
_entity.id
_entity.type
_entity.pdbx_description
1 polymer ?
#
loop_
_entity_poly.entity_id
_entity_poly.type
_entity_poly.pdbx_seq_one_letter_code
_entity_poly.pdbx_strand_id
1 'polypeptide(L)'
;MTKPTDIPRPLANTHTNRVPRPSIYPAARVTDIEDEDEFIELTGGSPDVSNRRTSIPVDRERKQETRELLAENFPYHLRQTIANPTHASFDQVRKVQHDKQRIKELIRRVGLRDDSVFLNKIGASDGQKSNAPEAIEESAGTKERSIFTKESSQEKHFAADLPKRLSQSVLKMVADYLYPSQLSKLAALSKEWRIKIHGLPVWRELCEEAGLVLTSDQIKDRGYKQPDYFRIALESSNVICEQCFRLTRSSGAFRALPVTIAESPVPTKVLMCRDCRVEYYLDLPEPVPDTVAPYTKGGIAVTPRMTKGEAMKAYLLTGSDVMSLPYEMGRNPYFSRQAPMYLFEEQHILRLARQVHGGDIGIAAAHSSLETVGRKAPDPQRDVIRHRRNLLRSLLHDKGLHLPEHAAICHIYTEHGVGDPVKIVEELQAVDWFHRFTNYDPSLDKAHLNQVKCRPHISHNRVAESEALDKSSQDEIMTEKEEEEDDHHKMAAVDGWLQDRLDQGLYDSYKRDPDGPEKPPKSIWPLLDQIDMGHKLLLFAAKRVFCSILKCVRQKGELDSVKLSKNEIRAMVDTPDQVSGVFSTSNTRKRKRSVEEGMGRDSSKDPAPRLSALLEHELGTNWDLKVLDKAMTMITACLS
;
A
#
# COMPACT_ATOMS: atom_id res chain seq x y z
N MET A 1 -8.37 -41.12 34.61
CA MET A 1 -7.91 -42.28 33.83
C MET A 1 -8.19 -42.01 32.36
N THR A 2 -7.23 -41.41 31.67
CA THR A 2 -7.30 -41.08 30.25
C THR A 2 -5.94 -41.48 29.65
N LYS A 3 -5.99 -42.36 28.65
CA LYS A 3 -4.82 -42.93 27.96
C LYS A 3 -4.12 -41.86 27.12
N PRO A 4 -2.79 -41.84 27.03
CA PRO A 4 -2.08 -41.03 26.05
C PRO A 4 -2.04 -41.76 24.70
N THR A 5 -2.32 -41.02 23.63
CA THR A 5 -2.18 -41.45 22.23
C THR A 5 -0.73 -41.27 21.77
N ASP A 6 -0.11 -42.37 21.37
CA ASP A 6 1.22 -42.43 20.75
C ASP A 6 1.22 -41.76 19.37
N ILE A 7 2.14 -40.81 19.16
CA ILE A 7 2.46 -40.23 17.85
C ILE A 7 3.74 -40.90 17.34
N PRO A 8 3.74 -41.60 16.19
CA PRO A 8 4.95 -42.19 15.65
C PRO A 8 5.82 -41.13 14.95
N ARG A 9 7.12 -41.12 15.29
CA ARG A 9 8.17 -40.39 14.55
C ARG A 9 8.36 -41.00 13.16
N PRO A 10 8.55 -40.21 12.08
CA PRO A 10 9.08 -40.73 10.83
C PRO A 10 10.61 -40.69 10.82
N LEU A 11 11.16 -41.80 10.35
CA LEU A 11 12.57 -42.09 10.12
C LEU A 11 13.17 -41.19 9.04
N ALA A 12 14.43 -40.80 9.27
CA ALA A 12 15.28 -40.17 8.28
C ALA A 12 15.55 -41.12 7.11
N ASN A 13 15.40 -40.63 5.88
CA ASN A 13 15.90 -41.30 4.69
C ASN A 13 16.66 -40.30 3.82
N THR A 14 17.99 -40.43 3.87
CA THR A 14 18.95 -39.89 2.93
C THR A 14 18.86 -40.68 1.62
N HIS A 15 18.47 -40.06 0.51
CA HIS A 15 19.01 -40.38 -0.82
C HIS A 15 18.66 -39.29 -1.84
N THR A 16 19.72 -38.76 -2.45
CA THR A 16 19.75 -37.90 -3.62
C THR A 16 19.22 -38.64 -4.85
N ASN A 17 18.18 -38.10 -5.50
CA ASN A 17 17.93 -38.28 -6.94
C ASN A 17 16.99 -37.17 -7.43
N ARG A 18 17.49 -36.32 -8.33
CA ARG A 18 16.68 -35.33 -9.06
C ARG A 18 15.79 -36.08 -10.05
N VAL A 19 14.49 -36.08 -9.78
CA VAL A 19 13.44 -36.43 -10.74
C VAL A 19 12.80 -35.11 -11.21
N PRO A 20 12.63 -34.88 -12.52
CA PRO A 20 11.92 -33.70 -13.01
C PRO A 20 10.43 -33.80 -12.63
N ARG A 21 9.90 -32.78 -11.95
CA ARG A 21 8.45 -32.64 -11.74
C ARG A 21 7.78 -32.15 -13.04
N PRO A 22 6.57 -32.64 -13.38
CA PRO A 22 5.85 -32.18 -14.55
C PRO A 22 5.36 -30.74 -14.34
N SER A 23 5.45 -29.95 -15.42
CA SER A 23 4.85 -28.62 -15.53
C SER A 23 3.33 -28.71 -15.41
N ILE A 24 2.76 -28.25 -14.30
CA ILE A 24 1.31 -28.09 -14.10
C ILE A 24 0.92 -26.70 -14.58
N TYR A 25 0.96 -26.48 -15.89
CA TYR A 25 0.20 -25.44 -16.58
C TYR A 25 -0.16 -26.00 -17.95
N PRO A 26 -1.45 -26.21 -18.27
CA PRO A 26 -1.83 -26.61 -19.61
C PRO A 26 -1.56 -25.45 -20.56
N ALA A 27 -0.94 -25.75 -21.70
CA ALA A 27 -0.86 -24.84 -22.84
C ALA A 27 -2.28 -24.45 -23.25
N ALA A 28 -2.67 -23.19 -23.02
CA ALA A 28 -3.91 -22.65 -23.54
C ALA A 28 -3.81 -22.62 -25.08
N ARG A 29 -4.62 -23.46 -25.73
CA ARG A 29 -4.92 -23.34 -27.16
C ARG A 29 -5.61 -22.01 -27.38
N VAL A 30 -5.07 -21.22 -28.30
CA VAL A 30 -5.76 -20.09 -28.91
C VAL A 30 -6.95 -20.67 -29.68
N THR A 31 -8.16 -20.42 -29.18
CA THR A 31 -9.40 -20.58 -29.94
C THR A 31 -10.05 -19.21 -30.01
N ASP A 32 -10.51 -18.90 -31.21
CA ASP A 32 -11.08 -17.64 -31.65
C ASP A 32 -12.16 -17.13 -30.69
N ILE A 33 -11.99 -15.89 -30.24
CA ILE A 33 -13.06 -15.09 -29.65
C ILE A 33 -13.41 -14.06 -30.71
N GLU A 34 -14.62 -14.18 -31.23
CA GLU A 34 -15.28 -13.19 -32.06
C GLU A 34 -15.51 -11.94 -31.19
N ASP A 35 -14.70 -10.91 -31.40
CA ASP A 35 -14.93 -9.57 -30.88
C ASP A 35 -15.93 -8.87 -31.83
N GLU A 36 -17.13 -8.60 -31.33
CA GLU A 36 -18.08 -7.69 -31.98
C GLU A 36 -17.57 -6.26 -31.81
N ASP A 37 -17.17 -5.68 -32.94
CA ASP A 37 -16.77 -4.29 -33.13
C ASP A 37 -17.97 -3.33 -32.94
N GLU A 38 -17.90 -2.44 -31.95
CA GLU A 38 -18.66 -1.19 -31.95
C GLU A 38 -17.69 -0.03 -32.23
N PHE A 39 -17.48 0.22 -33.51
CA PHE A 39 -16.70 1.33 -34.07
C PHE A 39 -17.47 2.66 -33.91
N ILE A 40 -16.88 3.62 -33.20
CA ILE A 40 -17.26 5.04 -33.29
C ILE A 40 -16.20 5.74 -34.15
N GLU A 41 -16.59 6.10 -35.37
CA GLU A 41 -15.81 6.95 -36.27
C GLU A 41 -15.70 8.37 -35.70
N LEU A 42 -14.47 8.83 -35.44
CA LEU A 42 -14.14 10.24 -35.39
C LEU A 42 -13.13 10.55 -36.48
N THR A 43 -13.64 11.22 -37.51
CA THR A 43 -12.89 11.74 -38.64
C THR A 43 -12.26 13.09 -38.30
N GLY A 44 -11.06 13.33 -38.83
CA GLY A 44 -10.60 14.67 -39.21
C GLY A 44 -9.41 15.22 -38.43
N GLY A 45 -8.33 15.50 -39.17
CA GLY A 45 -7.32 16.49 -38.76
C GLY A 45 -5.87 16.08 -38.98
N SER A 46 -5.41 16.05 -40.23
CA SER A 46 -3.98 16.01 -40.56
C SER A 46 -3.39 17.43 -40.46
N PRO A 47 -2.18 17.60 -39.89
CA PRO A 47 -1.32 18.70 -40.30
C PRO A 47 0.03 18.21 -40.83
N ASP A 48 0.36 18.74 -42.00
CA ASP A 48 1.69 18.75 -42.61
C ASP A 48 2.79 19.15 -41.61
N VAL A 49 3.86 18.36 -41.55
CA VAL A 49 5.12 18.78 -40.94
C VAL A 49 6.27 18.55 -41.91
N SER A 50 6.93 19.67 -42.20
CA SER A 50 8.02 19.84 -43.14
C SER A 50 9.34 19.25 -42.62
N ASN A 51 10.07 18.64 -43.55
CA ASN A 51 11.43 18.12 -43.38
C ASN A 51 12.44 19.24 -43.03
N ARG A 52 13.10 19.15 -41.86
CA ARG A 52 14.40 19.78 -41.61
C ARG A 52 15.39 18.78 -41.01
N ARG A 53 16.32 18.32 -41.84
CA ARG A 53 17.54 17.61 -41.42
C ARG A 53 18.46 18.61 -40.72
N THR A 54 18.79 18.36 -39.46
CA THR A 54 19.99 18.89 -38.81
C THR A 54 20.79 17.72 -38.24
N SER A 55 22.02 17.58 -38.72
CA SER A 55 22.98 16.58 -38.27
C SER A 55 23.83 17.17 -37.13
N ILE A 56 23.78 16.57 -35.94
CA ILE A 56 24.64 16.88 -34.79
C ILE A 56 25.29 15.56 -34.30
N PRO A 57 26.58 15.55 -33.92
CA PRO A 57 27.35 14.31 -33.75
C PRO A 57 27.16 13.70 -32.35
N VAL A 58 26.49 12.55 -32.30
CA VAL A 58 26.08 11.79 -31.09
C VAL A 58 27.24 11.03 -30.40
N ASP A 59 28.46 11.07 -30.92
CA ASP A 59 29.53 10.13 -30.53
C ASP A 59 30.47 10.61 -29.40
N ARG A 60 30.33 11.85 -28.92
CA ARG A 60 31.16 12.40 -27.82
C ARG A 60 30.48 12.41 -26.46
N GLU A 61 29.18 12.67 -26.38
CA GLU A 61 28.43 12.70 -25.10
C GLU A 61 28.30 11.31 -24.46
N ARG A 62 28.08 10.25 -25.25
CA ARG A 62 28.01 8.86 -24.75
C ARG A 62 29.29 8.38 -24.04
N LYS A 63 30.47 8.91 -24.43
CA LYS A 63 31.75 8.53 -23.81
C LYS A 63 32.04 9.29 -22.52
N GLN A 64 31.45 10.47 -22.34
CA GLN A 64 31.55 11.28 -21.13
C GLN A 64 30.60 10.74 -20.04
N GLU A 65 29.36 10.42 -20.43
CA GLU A 65 28.32 9.86 -19.55
C GLU A 65 28.70 8.48 -18.99
N THR A 66 29.40 7.65 -19.78
CA THR A 66 29.96 6.35 -19.33
C THR A 66 31.13 6.51 -18.34
N ARG A 67 31.80 7.68 -18.34
CA ARG A 67 32.92 7.97 -17.44
C ARG A 67 32.45 8.55 -16.11
N GLU A 68 31.39 9.35 -16.12
CA GLU A 68 30.78 9.94 -14.92
C GLU A 68 29.96 8.92 -14.11
N LEU A 69 29.29 7.97 -14.77
CA LEU A 69 28.60 6.83 -14.13
C LEU A 69 29.53 5.83 -13.40
N LEU A 70 30.84 5.92 -13.62
CA LEU A 70 31.84 5.09 -12.93
C LEU A 70 32.43 5.77 -11.69
N ALA A 71 32.19 7.07 -11.47
CA ALA A 71 32.76 7.84 -10.37
C ALA A 71 31.82 7.99 -9.16
N GLU A 72 30.50 7.92 -9.37
CA GLU A 72 29.51 8.11 -8.32
C GLU A 72 28.71 6.82 -8.10
N ASN A 73 29.14 5.95 -7.16
CA ASN A 73 28.27 4.99 -6.47
C ASN A 73 29.06 4.23 -5.39
N PHE A 74 29.19 4.85 -4.21
CA PHE A 74 29.63 4.19 -2.98
C PHE A 74 28.54 4.38 -1.91
N PRO A 75 27.79 3.34 -1.51
CA PRO A 75 26.87 3.44 -0.39
C PRO A 75 27.46 2.86 0.91
N TYR A 76 27.17 3.62 1.96
CA TYR A 76 27.49 3.52 3.39
C TYR A 76 27.21 2.18 4.11
N HIS A 77 26.65 1.16 3.43
CA HIS A 77 26.16 -0.07 4.06
C HIS A 77 27.24 -1.11 4.41
N LEU A 78 28.48 -0.96 3.93
CA LEU A 78 29.54 -1.93 4.18
C LEU A 78 30.18 -1.86 5.58
N ARG A 79 29.81 -0.88 6.42
CA ARG A 79 30.31 -0.80 7.80
C ARG A 79 29.54 -1.69 8.79
N GLN A 80 28.32 -2.12 8.49
CA GLN A 80 27.52 -2.89 9.45
C GLN A 80 27.71 -4.42 9.34
N THR A 81 28.07 -4.95 8.17
CA THR A 81 28.16 -6.40 7.96
C THR A 81 29.44 -7.03 8.53
N ILE A 82 30.46 -6.23 8.86
CA ILE A 82 31.70 -6.70 9.50
C ILE A 82 31.46 -6.97 11.01
N ALA A 83 30.34 -6.51 11.58
CA ALA A 83 30.10 -6.56 13.02
C ALA A 83 29.31 -7.79 13.53
N ASN A 84 28.61 -8.58 12.69
CA ASN A 84 27.82 -9.73 13.17
C ASN A 84 27.64 -10.86 12.13
N PRO A 85 28.32 -12.00 12.27
CA PRO A 85 28.17 -13.16 11.40
C PRO A 85 27.26 -14.21 12.05
N THR A 86 25.93 -14.06 11.97
CA THR A 86 25.01 -15.05 12.60
C THR A 86 24.00 -15.72 11.67
N HIS A 87 23.98 -15.46 10.36
CA HIS A 87 22.94 -16.05 9.49
C HIS A 87 23.40 -16.57 8.11
N ALA A 88 24.64 -17.05 7.99
CA ALA A 88 25.03 -17.87 6.85
C ALA A 88 25.09 -19.34 7.27
N SER A 89 24.43 -20.24 6.54
CA SER A 89 24.54 -21.68 6.82
C SER A 89 26.00 -22.11 6.63
N PHE A 90 26.50 -22.94 7.55
CA PHE A 90 27.90 -23.38 7.58
C PHE A 90 28.33 -24.01 6.24
N ASP A 91 27.39 -24.65 5.53
CA ASP A 91 27.62 -25.30 4.23
C ASP A 91 27.75 -24.32 3.06
N GLN A 92 27.04 -23.19 3.06
CA GLN A 92 27.21 -22.13 2.06
C GLN A 92 28.57 -21.45 2.21
N VAL A 93 29.00 -21.17 3.44
CA VAL A 93 30.34 -20.63 3.73
C VAL A 93 31.42 -21.62 3.29
N ARG A 94 31.21 -22.93 3.52
CA ARG A 94 32.13 -23.99 3.11
C ARG A 94 32.24 -24.12 1.59
N LYS A 95 31.12 -24.03 0.86
CA LYS A 95 31.10 -24.12 -0.61
C LYS A 95 31.81 -22.92 -1.25
N VAL A 96 31.54 -21.70 -0.79
CA VAL A 96 32.22 -20.50 -1.28
C VAL A 96 33.72 -20.53 -0.93
N GLN A 97 34.09 -20.97 0.27
CA GLN A 97 35.51 -21.15 0.63
C GLN A 97 36.19 -22.24 -0.20
N HIS A 98 35.50 -23.34 -0.47
CA HIS A 98 35.99 -24.43 -1.31
C HIS A 98 36.19 -23.99 -2.76
N ASP A 99 35.24 -23.26 -3.34
CA ASP A 99 35.34 -22.76 -4.71
C ASP A 99 36.42 -21.68 -4.83
N LYS A 100 36.57 -20.81 -3.81
CA LYS A 100 37.65 -19.81 -3.72
C LYS A 100 39.04 -20.46 -3.57
N GLN A 101 39.15 -21.54 -2.79
CA GLN A 101 40.38 -22.35 -2.67
C GLN A 101 40.72 -23.06 -3.99
N ARG A 102 39.71 -23.59 -4.69
CA ARG A 102 39.87 -24.29 -5.96
C ARG A 102 40.32 -23.35 -7.08
N ILE A 103 39.76 -22.14 -7.15
CA ILE A 103 40.19 -21.08 -8.08
C ILE A 103 41.62 -20.62 -7.77
N LYS A 104 41.97 -20.39 -6.50
CA LYS A 104 43.35 -20.03 -6.10
C LYS A 104 44.37 -21.12 -6.47
N GLU A 105 44.04 -22.37 -6.22
CA GLU A 105 44.89 -23.51 -6.59
C GLU A 105 45.02 -23.66 -8.11
N LEU A 106 43.97 -23.34 -8.87
CA LEU A 106 43.99 -23.32 -10.33
C LEU A 106 44.89 -22.21 -10.89
N ILE A 107 44.81 -20.99 -10.35
CA ILE A 107 45.71 -19.88 -10.72
C ILE A 107 47.16 -20.27 -10.45
N ARG A 108 47.43 -20.91 -9.31
CA ARG A 108 48.76 -21.42 -8.93
C ARG A 108 49.27 -22.50 -9.88
N ARG A 109 48.41 -23.44 -10.32
CA ARG A 109 48.79 -24.53 -11.24
C ARG A 109 49.05 -24.09 -12.67
N VAL A 110 48.44 -22.99 -13.13
CA VAL A 110 48.65 -22.44 -14.48
C VAL A 110 49.91 -21.55 -14.54
N GLY A 111 50.68 -21.45 -13.45
CA GLY A 111 51.94 -20.69 -13.42
C GLY A 111 51.75 -19.17 -13.43
N LEU A 112 50.54 -18.69 -13.15
CA LEU A 112 50.28 -17.28 -12.89
C LEU A 112 50.74 -17.01 -11.46
N ARG A 113 51.74 -16.13 -11.29
CA ARG A 113 52.23 -15.75 -9.96
C ARG A 113 51.06 -15.18 -9.14
N ASP A 114 50.97 -15.65 -7.90
CA ASP A 114 49.94 -15.28 -6.93
C ASP A 114 50.21 -13.85 -6.41
N ASP A 115 49.99 -12.84 -7.27
CA ASP A 115 50.07 -11.43 -6.88
C ASP A 115 48.78 -11.04 -6.16
N SER A 116 48.65 -11.55 -4.94
CA SER A 116 47.64 -11.19 -3.93
C SER A 116 47.56 -9.68 -3.61
N VAL A 117 48.42 -8.87 -4.25
CA VAL A 117 48.41 -7.41 -4.25
C VAL A 117 47.36 -6.83 -5.21
N PHE A 118 46.97 -7.53 -6.28
CA PHE A 118 46.05 -7.00 -7.30
C PHE A 118 44.57 -7.02 -6.87
N LEU A 119 44.15 -8.05 -6.12
CA LEU A 119 42.76 -8.16 -5.64
C LEU A 119 42.50 -7.36 -4.34
N ASN A 120 43.53 -7.00 -3.58
CA ASN A 120 43.40 -6.19 -2.36
C ASN A 120 43.56 -4.67 -2.60
N LYS A 121 44.17 -4.25 -3.72
CA LYS A 121 44.37 -2.81 -4.03
C LYS A 121 43.15 -2.11 -4.63
N ILE A 122 42.10 -2.83 -5.03
CA ILE A 122 40.85 -2.24 -5.54
C ILE A 122 39.94 -1.74 -4.39
N GLY A 123 40.23 -2.08 -3.14
CA GLY A 123 39.42 -1.71 -1.96
C GLY A 123 40.07 -0.80 -0.92
N ALA A 124 41.28 -0.27 -1.18
CA ALA A 124 42.04 0.48 -0.18
C ALA A 124 42.60 1.80 -0.74
N SER A 125 41.72 2.72 -1.10
CA SER A 125 42.05 4.14 -1.15
C SER A 125 40.79 4.95 -0.84
N ASP A 126 40.56 5.23 0.45
CA ASP A 126 40.20 6.58 0.92
C ASP A 126 39.95 6.62 2.43
N GLY A 127 40.43 7.69 3.06
CA GLY A 127 39.81 8.23 4.27
C GLY A 127 40.65 8.31 5.56
N GLN A 128 41.80 9.01 5.53
CA GLN A 128 42.24 9.75 6.71
C GLN A 128 42.78 11.12 6.29
N LYS A 129 42.00 12.18 6.57
CA LYS A 129 42.50 13.36 7.29
C LYS A 129 41.38 14.31 7.71
N SER A 130 41.60 14.85 8.90
CA SER A 130 40.79 15.73 9.71
C SER A 130 40.85 17.20 9.27
N ASN A 131 39.91 17.97 9.82
CA ASN A 131 39.58 19.37 9.54
C ASN A 131 40.63 20.42 9.99
N ALA A 132 40.70 21.48 9.15
CA ALA A 132 40.83 22.92 9.46
C ALA A 132 42.23 23.55 9.75
N PRO A 133 42.38 24.90 9.67
CA PRO A 133 42.90 25.57 8.46
C PRO A 133 44.00 26.63 8.74
N GLU A 134 44.74 27.08 7.71
CA GLU A 134 45.03 28.50 7.40
C GLU A 134 46.22 28.69 6.43
N ALA A 135 45.96 29.52 5.42
CA ALA A 135 46.76 30.63 4.89
C ALA A 135 48.21 30.46 4.33
N ILE A 136 48.27 30.73 3.02
CA ILE A 136 49.16 31.70 2.31
C ILE A 136 50.56 31.25 1.79
N GLU A 137 50.72 31.58 0.50
CA GLU A 137 51.92 31.88 -0.33
C GLU A 137 52.79 30.80 -0.99
N GLU A 138 52.70 30.82 -2.32
CA GLU A 138 53.76 30.82 -3.34
C GLU A 138 55.10 30.15 -3.05
N SER A 139 55.43 29.09 -3.81
CA SER A 139 56.33 29.21 -4.98
C SER A 139 56.87 27.86 -5.46
N ALA A 140 57.15 27.81 -6.76
CA ALA A 140 58.18 27.01 -7.43
C ALA A 140 58.16 25.46 -7.32
N GLY A 141 57.47 24.86 -8.29
CA GLY A 141 58.03 23.85 -9.21
C GLY A 141 58.75 22.62 -8.65
N THR A 142 58.12 21.45 -8.76
CA THR A 142 58.86 20.20 -9.05
C THR A 142 57.98 19.14 -9.72
N LYS A 143 58.62 18.37 -10.60
CA LYS A 143 58.10 17.30 -11.46
C LYS A 143 57.37 16.18 -10.69
N GLU A 144 56.04 16.09 -10.83
CA GLU A 144 55.29 14.85 -10.61
C GLU A 144 54.22 14.64 -11.70
N ARG A 145 54.67 14.32 -12.91
CA ARG A 145 53.83 13.76 -13.99
C ARG A 145 54.65 12.72 -14.74
N SER A 146 54.77 11.52 -14.19
CA SER A 146 55.39 10.40 -14.93
C SER A 146 55.08 8.99 -14.40
N ILE A 147 54.36 8.81 -13.28
CA ILE A 147 54.17 7.47 -12.70
C ILE A 147 52.80 6.88 -13.10
N PHE A 148 51.76 7.70 -13.29
CA PHE A 148 50.41 7.22 -13.62
C PHE A 148 50.20 6.74 -15.08
N THR A 149 51.10 7.05 -16.02
CA THR A 149 50.98 6.63 -17.43
C THR A 149 51.67 5.30 -17.75
N LYS A 150 52.60 4.83 -16.90
CA LYS A 150 53.29 3.56 -17.13
C LYS A 150 52.48 2.34 -16.67
N GLU A 151 51.71 2.45 -15.58
CA GLU A 151 50.88 1.33 -15.09
C GLU A 151 49.71 1.00 -16.04
N SER A 152 49.04 2.02 -16.60
CA SER A 152 48.01 1.83 -17.64
C SER A 152 48.53 1.14 -18.91
N SER A 153 49.82 1.29 -19.21
CA SER A 153 50.46 0.68 -20.39
C SER A 153 50.82 -0.79 -20.12
N GLN A 154 51.27 -1.14 -18.90
CA GLN A 154 51.54 -2.53 -18.52
C GLN A 154 50.28 -3.37 -18.38
N GLU A 155 49.19 -2.84 -17.83
CA GLU A 155 47.90 -3.56 -17.74
C GLU A 155 47.33 -3.92 -19.12
N LYS A 156 47.44 -2.99 -20.09
CA LYS A 156 47.01 -3.24 -21.47
C LYS A 156 47.84 -4.32 -22.17
N HIS A 157 49.15 -4.35 -21.93
CA HIS A 157 50.02 -5.39 -22.50
C HIS A 157 49.77 -6.76 -21.88
N PHE A 158 49.53 -6.83 -20.56
CA PHE A 158 49.28 -8.11 -19.89
C PHE A 158 47.95 -8.74 -20.31
N ALA A 159 46.88 -7.93 -20.46
CA ALA A 159 45.57 -8.40 -20.91
C ALA A 159 45.57 -8.95 -22.35
N ALA A 160 46.43 -8.41 -23.22
CA ALA A 160 46.53 -8.81 -24.62
C ALA A 160 47.28 -10.15 -24.85
N ASP A 161 48.26 -10.47 -23.99
CA ASP A 161 49.06 -11.71 -24.13
C ASP A 161 48.52 -12.90 -23.32
N LEU A 162 47.69 -12.65 -22.31
CA LEU A 162 47.03 -13.69 -21.51
C LEU A 162 46.29 -14.74 -22.37
N PRO A 163 45.44 -14.37 -23.35
CA PRO A 163 44.72 -15.37 -24.15
C PRO A 163 45.67 -16.28 -24.94
N LYS A 164 46.85 -15.82 -25.39
CA LYS A 164 47.80 -16.68 -26.12
C LYS A 164 48.38 -17.80 -25.25
N ARG A 165 48.44 -17.58 -23.93
CA ARG A 165 49.05 -18.51 -22.95
C ARG A 165 48.06 -19.49 -22.33
N LEU A 166 46.76 -19.19 -22.40
CA LEU A 166 45.73 -20.06 -21.83
C LEU A 166 45.47 -21.27 -22.74
N SER A 167 45.59 -22.47 -22.16
CA SER A 167 45.25 -23.72 -22.83
C SER A 167 43.73 -23.81 -23.08
N GLN A 168 43.34 -24.60 -24.07
CA GLN A 168 41.92 -24.77 -24.43
C GLN A 168 41.09 -25.35 -23.27
N SER A 169 41.70 -26.16 -22.40
CA SER A 169 41.06 -26.67 -21.19
C SER A 169 40.73 -25.57 -20.17
N VAL A 170 41.62 -24.59 -19.99
CA VAL A 170 41.40 -23.46 -19.07
C VAL A 170 40.35 -22.51 -19.65
N LEU A 171 40.35 -22.31 -20.96
CA LEU A 171 39.31 -21.49 -21.61
C LEU A 171 37.92 -22.11 -21.50
N LYS A 172 37.82 -23.45 -21.66
CA LYS A 172 36.57 -24.16 -21.41
C LYS A 172 36.11 -23.96 -19.97
N MET A 173 37.02 -24.13 -19.01
CA MET A 173 36.71 -23.90 -17.60
C MET A 173 36.25 -22.46 -17.34
N VAL A 174 36.95 -21.46 -17.86
CA VAL A 174 36.55 -20.05 -17.76
C VAL A 174 35.17 -19.82 -18.37
N ALA A 175 34.86 -20.47 -19.49
CA ALA A 175 33.54 -20.41 -20.11
C ALA A 175 32.45 -21.06 -19.25
N ASP A 176 32.75 -22.17 -18.58
CA ASP A 176 31.81 -22.86 -17.69
C ASP A 176 31.48 -22.03 -16.42
N TYR A 177 32.33 -21.06 -16.06
CA TYR A 177 32.15 -20.19 -14.90
C TYR A 177 31.60 -18.79 -15.23
N LEU A 178 31.49 -18.42 -16.51
CA LEU A 178 31.06 -17.09 -16.94
C LEU A 178 29.75 -17.14 -17.70
N TYR A 179 28.88 -16.16 -17.43
CA TYR A 179 27.64 -15.99 -18.18
C TYR A 179 27.92 -15.50 -19.61
N PRO A 180 27.02 -15.78 -20.57
CA PRO A 180 27.14 -15.31 -21.95
C PRO A 180 27.44 -13.80 -22.11
N SER A 181 26.83 -12.93 -21.30
CA SER A 181 27.10 -11.49 -21.28
C SER A 181 28.53 -11.17 -20.85
N GLN A 182 29.08 -11.91 -19.89
CA GLN A 182 30.46 -11.74 -19.44
C GLN A 182 31.44 -12.22 -20.51
N LEU A 183 31.15 -13.36 -21.15
CA LEU A 183 31.92 -13.85 -22.29
C LEU A 183 31.90 -12.85 -23.46
N SER A 184 30.75 -12.24 -23.74
CA SER A 184 30.62 -11.21 -24.78
C SER A 184 31.48 -9.98 -24.47
N LYS A 185 31.52 -9.55 -23.20
CA LYS A 185 32.41 -8.46 -22.74
C LYS A 185 33.88 -8.82 -22.88
N LEU A 186 34.28 -10.05 -22.51
CA LEU A 186 35.65 -10.52 -22.70
C LEU A 186 36.04 -10.57 -24.18
N ALA A 187 35.13 -11.01 -25.06
CA ALA A 187 35.34 -11.03 -26.51
C ALA A 187 35.50 -9.62 -27.11
N ALA A 188 35.05 -8.57 -26.41
CA ALA A 188 35.24 -7.20 -26.82
C ALA A 188 36.63 -6.62 -26.44
N LEU A 189 37.37 -7.25 -25.52
CA LEU A 189 38.65 -6.72 -25.03
C LEU A 189 39.79 -6.83 -26.05
N SER A 190 39.83 -7.90 -26.85
CA SER A 190 40.86 -8.11 -27.88
C SER A 190 40.38 -9.02 -29.01
N LYS A 191 41.10 -9.00 -30.14
CA LYS A 191 40.81 -9.88 -31.28
C LYS A 191 41.05 -11.34 -30.93
N GLU A 192 42.05 -11.63 -30.12
CA GLU A 192 42.41 -12.97 -29.65
C GLU A 192 41.33 -13.57 -28.76
N TRP A 193 40.84 -12.79 -27.79
CA TRP A 193 39.71 -13.19 -26.94
C TRP A 193 38.46 -13.42 -27.78
N ARG A 194 38.18 -12.56 -28.76
CA ARG A 194 37.07 -12.75 -29.69
C ARG A 194 37.16 -14.09 -30.40
N ILE A 195 38.30 -14.44 -31.00
CA ILE A 195 38.47 -15.70 -31.73
C ILE A 195 38.26 -16.91 -30.80
N LYS A 196 38.84 -16.87 -29.59
CA LYS A 196 38.73 -17.97 -28.62
C LYS A 196 37.31 -18.14 -28.08
N ILE A 197 36.63 -17.05 -27.78
CA ILE A 197 35.27 -17.06 -27.23
C ILE A 197 34.25 -17.42 -28.32
N HIS A 198 34.44 -16.91 -29.54
CA HIS A 198 33.58 -17.21 -30.69
C HIS A 198 33.45 -18.72 -30.95
N GLY A 199 34.55 -19.47 -30.79
CA GLY A 199 34.57 -20.92 -30.97
C GLY A 199 34.06 -21.76 -29.81
N LEU A 200 33.50 -21.17 -28.74
CA LEU A 200 33.01 -21.92 -27.59
C LEU A 200 31.70 -22.66 -27.90
N PRO A 201 31.50 -23.90 -27.40
CA PRO A 201 30.30 -24.68 -27.66
C PRO A 201 29.05 -24.10 -26.99
N VAL A 202 29.21 -23.31 -25.92
CA VAL A 202 28.11 -22.67 -25.17
C VAL A 202 27.19 -21.84 -26.07
N TRP A 203 27.71 -21.22 -27.13
CA TRP A 203 26.89 -20.45 -28.08
C TRP A 203 25.94 -21.32 -28.89
N ARG A 204 26.39 -22.53 -29.25
CA ARG A 204 25.56 -23.51 -29.94
C ARG A 204 24.46 -24.00 -29.02
N GLU A 205 24.83 -24.45 -27.81
CA GLU A 205 23.89 -24.94 -26.80
C GLU A 205 22.82 -23.88 -26.48
N LEU A 206 23.24 -22.62 -26.31
CA LEU A 206 22.34 -21.50 -26.07
C LEU A 206 21.40 -21.26 -27.25
N CYS A 207 21.89 -21.25 -28.49
CA CYS A 207 21.05 -21.07 -29.67
C CYS A 207 20.09 -22.25 -29.89
N GLU A 208 20.51 -23.48 -29.59
CA GLU A 208 19.69 -24.68 -29.69
C GLU A 208 18.55 -24.65 -28.66
N GLU A 209 18.86 -24.37 -27.39
CA GLU A 209 17.86 -24.29 -26.32
C GLU A 209 16.91 -23.08 -26.49
N ALA A 210 17.41 -21.97 -27.04
CA ALA A 210 16.60 -20.81 -27.39
C ALA A 210 15.72 -21.02 -28.63
N GLY A 211 15.91 -22.11 -29.38
CA GLY A 211 15.22 -22.33 -30.66
C GLY A 211 15.67 -21.38 -31.78
N LEU A 212 16.86 -20.80 -31.69
CA LEU A 212 17.46 -19.89 -32.66
C LEU A 212 18.27 -20.63 -33.75
N VAL A 213 18.02 -21.92 -33.93
CA VAL A 213 18.70 -22.73 -34.95
C VAL A 213 18.23 -22.28 -36.33
N LEU A 214 19.16 -21.72 -37.11
CA LEU A 214 18.89 -21.31 -38.47
C LEU A 214 18.77 -22.54 -39.39
N THR A 215 17.80 -22.52 -40.30
CA THR A 215 17.72 -23.53 -41.36
C THR A 215 18.87 -23.37 -42.35
N SER A 216 19.21 -24.45 -43.06
CA SER A 216 20.24 -24.42 -44.11
C SER A 216 20.02 -23.32 -45.15
N ASP A 217 18.76 -22.99 -45.45
CA ASP A 217 18.40 -21.94 -46.41
C ASP A 217 18.64 -20.55 -45.81
N GLN A 218 18.25 -20.31 -44.55
CA GLN A 218 18.55 -19.05 -43.86
C GLN A 218 20.06 -18.79 -43.70
N ILE A 219 20.85 -19.85 -43.52
CA ILE A 219 22.32 -19.77 -43.46
C ILE A 219 22.88 -19.33 -44.81
N LYS A 220 22.38 -19.92 -45.92
CA LYS A 220 22.76 -19.56 -47.29
C LYS A 220 22.33 -18.14 -47.65
N ASP A 221 21.12 -17.74 -47.31
CA ASP A 221 20.58 -16.40 -47.59
C ASP A 221 21.41 -15.29 -46.92
N ARG A 222 21.98 -15.57 -45.74
CA ARG A 222 22.88 -14.66 -45.05
C ARG A 222 24.34 -14.77 -45.52
N GLY A 223 24.64 -15.63 -46.50
CA GLY A 223 25.97 -15.80 -47.09
C GLY A 223 26.98 -16.57 -46.23
N TYR A 224 26.54 -17.33 -45.22
CA TYR A 224 27.43 -18.13 -44.39
C TYR A 224 27.59 -19.56 -44.92
N LYS A 225 28.77 -20.13 -44.74
CA LYS A 225 29.01 -21.57 -44.99
C LYS A 225 28.54 -22.43 -43.81
N GLN A 226 28.52 -21.87 -42.61
CA GLN A 226 28.16 -22.52 -41.35
C GLN A 226 27.48 -21.50 -40.43
N PRO A 227 26.58 -21.92 -39.53
CA PRO A 227 25.90 -21.01 -38.61
C PRO A 227 26.90 -20.36 -37.64
N ASP A 228 26.92 -19.04 -37.61
CA ASP A 228 27.69 -18.25 -36.64
C ASP A 228 26.89 -18.11 -35.35
N TYR A 229 26.91 -19.15 -34.51
CA TYR A 229 26.15 -19.20 -33.26
C TYR A 229 26.50 -18.06 -32.30
N PHE A 230 27.76 -17.65 -32.23
CA PHE A 230 28.18 -16.51 -31.41
C PHE A 230 27.44 -15.25 -31.84
N ARG A 231 27.40 -14.97 -33.15
CA ARG A 231 26.76 -13.77 -33.65
C ARG A 231 25.25 -13.82 -33.52
N ILE A 232 24.63 -14.96 -33.77
CA ILE A 232 23.17 -15.17 -33.57
C ILE A 232 22.79 -14.92 -32.11
N ALA A 233 23.55 -15.51 -31.17
CA ALA A 233 23.34 -15.31 -29.74
C ALA A 233 23.55 -13.85 -29.33
N LEU A 234 24.57 -13.18 -29.88
CA LEU A 234 24.85 -11.77 -29.58
C LEU A 234 23.75 -10.84 -30.12
N GLU A 235 23.29 -11.07 -31.36
CA GLU A 235 22.15 -10.37 -31.99
C GLU A 235 20.86 -10.51 -31.17
N SER A 236 20.69 -11.65 -30.48
CA SER A 236 19.50 -11.97 -29.68
C SER A 236 19.74 -11.84 -28.17
N SER A 237 20.89 -11.29 -27.74
CA SER A 237 21.35 -11.37 -26.35
C SER A 237 20.41 -10.67 -25.35
N ASN A 238 19.65 -9.67 -25.79
CA ASN A 238 18.68 -8.95 -24.97
C ASN A 238 17.37 -9.72 -24.72
N VAL A 239 17.13 -10.83 -25.43
CA VAL A 239 15.91 -11.64 -25.32
C VAL A 239 16.19 -13.06 -24.85
N ILE A 240 17.44 -13.44 -24.61
CA ILE A 240 17.80 -14.76 -24.10
C ILE A 240 18.03 -14.69 -22.58
N CYS A 241 17.45 -15.65 -21.86
CA CYS A 241 17.79 -15.86 -20.44
C CYS A 241 19.16 -16.53 -20.32
N GLU A 242 20.08 -15.96 -19.56
CA GLU A 242 21.42 -16.51 -19.34
C GLU A 242 21.44 -17.66 -18.32
N GLN A 243 20.33 -17.90 -17.62
CA GLN A 243 20.21 -18.97 -16.63
C GLN A 243 19.61 -20.25 -17.22
N CYS A 244 18.56 -20.12 -18.04
CA CYS A 244 17.87 -21.27 -18.65
C CYS A 244 17.98 -21.33 -20.18
N PHE A 245 18.69 -20.39 -20.80
CA PHE A 245 18.90 -20.25 -22.26
C PHE A 245 17.64 -20.14 -23.12
N ARG A 246 16.46 -20.06 -22.51
CA ARG A 246 15.21 -19.87 -23.25
C ARG A 246 15.08 -18.45 -23.80
N LEU A 247 14.45 -18.37 -24.97
CA LEU A 247 14.03 -17.11 -25.57
C LEU A 247 12.86 -16.51 -24.78
N THR A 248 12.87 -15.19 -24.64
CA THR A 248 11.88 -14.41 -23.91
C THR A 248 11.23 -13.37 -24.81
N ARG A 249 10.19 -12.69 -24.32
CA ARG A 249 9.58 -11.56 -25.04
C ARG A 249 10.58 -10.41 -25.12
N SER A 250 10.48 -9.57 -26.15
CA SER A 250 11.30 -8.37 -26.30
C SER A 250 10.94 -7.24 -25.32
N SER A 251 9.73 -7.26 -24.75
CA SER A 251 9.19 -6.22 -23.88
C SER A 251 8.40 -6.78 -22.69
N GLY A 252 8.15 -5.90 -21.71
CA GLY A 252 7.35 -6.18 -20.52
C GLY A 252 8.03 -7.04 -19.45
N ALA A 253 7.25 -7.49 -18.47
CA ALA A 253 7.73 -8.27 -17.34
C ALA A 253 8.37 -9.61 -17.74
N PHE A 254 7.96 -10.18 -18.87
CA PHE A 254 8.41 -11.51 -19.31
C PHE A 254 9.75 -11.49 -20.05
N ARG A 255 10.31 -10.32 -20.37
CA ARG A 255 11.63 -10.22 -21.01
C ARG A 255 12.76 -10.65 -20.10
N ALA A 256 13.90 -10.98 -20.68
CA ALA A 256 15.14 -11.15 -19.94
C ALA A 256 15.59 -9.80 -19.36
N LEU A 257 15.74 -9.72 -18.04
CA LEU A 257 16.08 -8.50 -17.30
C LEU A 257 17.40 -8.66 -16.55
N PRO A 258 18.23 -7.62 -16.44
CA PRO A 258 19.53 -7.69 -15.78
C PRO A 258 19.38 -7.71 -14.25
N VAL A 259 19.59 -8.88 -13.63
CA VAL A 259 19.58 -9.06 -12.18
C VAL A 259 20.99 -8.97 -11.62
N THR A 260 21.17 -8.22 -10.52
CA THR A 260 22.46 -8.15 -9.81
C THR A 260 22.57 -9.34 -8.85
N ILE A 261 23.58 -10.18 -9.05
CA ILE A 261 23.81 -11.37 -8.21
C ILE A 261 24.44 -10.95 -6.89
N ALA A 262 23.68 -11.06 -5.79
CA ALA A 262 24.08 -10.59 -4.46
C ALA A 262 25.27 -11.37 -3.88
N GLU A 263 25.40 -12.65 -4.22
CA GLU A 263 26.47 -13.53 -3.72
C GLU A 263 27.81 -13.33 -4.45
N SER A 264 27.82 -12.58 -5.56
CA SER A 264 29.03 -12.38 -6.34
C SER A 264 29.93 -11.32 -5.68
N PRO A 265 31.24 -11.58 -5.49
CA PRO A 265 32.16 -10.59 -4.91
C PRO A 265 32.30 -9.33 -5.77
N VAL A 266 31.99 -9.44 -7.07
CA VAL A 266 31.93 -8.33 -8.02
C VAL A 266 30.47 -8.20 -8.46
N PRO A 267 29.85 -7.00 -8.38
CA PRO A 267 28.48 -6.78 -8.83
C PRO A 267 28.31 -7.23 -10.28
N THR A 268 27.74 -8.42 -10.47
CA THR A 268 27.57 -9.04 -11.78
C THR A 268 26.09 -8.98 -12.13
N LYS A 269 25.80 -8.43 -13.31
CA LYS A 269 24.46 -8.40 -13.88
C LYS A 269 24.30 -9.60 -14.82
N VAL A 270 23.28 -10.41 -14.59
CA VAL A 270 22.91 -11.58 -15.38
C VAL A 270 21.53 -11.37 -15.94
N LEU A 271 21.33 -11.65 -17.23
CA LEU A 271 20.01 -11.52 -17.85
C LEU A 271 19.15 -12.74 -17.49
N MET A 272 18.06 -12.54 -16.76
CA MET A 272 17.17 -13.62 -16.32
C MET A 272 15.76 -13.41 -16.84
N CYS A 273 15.11 -14.48 -17.34
CA CYS A 273 13.67 -14.47 -17.64
C CYS A 273 12.84 -14.38 -16.35
N ARG A 274 11.53 -14.13 -16.48
CA ARG A 274 10.62 -14.05 -15.33
C ARG A 274 10.76 -15.24 -14.38
N ASP A 275 10.66 -16.46 -14.89
CA ASP A 275 10.62 -17.66 -14.03
C ASP A 275 11.93 -17.83 -13.26
N CYS A 276 13.09 -17.65 -13.91
CA CYS A 276 14.39 -17.69 -13.23
C CYS A 276 14.56 -16.55 -12.20
N ARG A 277 13.98 -15.37 -12.45
CA ARG A 277 13.98 -14.29 -11.44
C ARG A 277 13.10 -14.61 -10.25
N VAL A 278 11.94 -15.22 -10.48
CA VAL A 278 11.06 -15.67 -9.39
C VAL A 278 11.79 -16.67 -8.51
N GLU A 279 12.42 -17.70 -9.10
CA GLU A 279 13.25 -18.65 -8.35
C GLU A 279 14.37 -17.95 -7.58
N TYR A 280 15.11 -17.05 -8.24
CA TYR A 280 16.20 -16.30 -7.61
C TYR A 280 15.73 -15.48 -6.39
N TYR A 281 14.63 -14.73 -6.52
CA TYR A 281 14.12 -13.90 -5.42
C TYR A 281 13.30 -14.67 -4.38
N LEU A 282 12.93 -15.93 -4.64
CA LEU A 282 12.41 -16.82 -3.60
C LEU A 282 13.54 -17.22 -2.64
N ASP A 283 14.72 -17.51 -3.16
CA ASP A 283 15.90 -17.86 -2.35
C ASP A 283 16.55 -16.63 -1.70
N LEU A 284 16.53 -15.48 -2.39
CA LEU A 284 17.13 -14.22 -1.96
C LEU A 284 16.10 -13.07 -2.03
N PRO A 285 15.14 -13.01 -1.10
CA PRO A 285 14.08 -12.01 -1.13
C PRO A 285 14.62 -10.60 -1.00
N GLU A 286 14.13 -9.69 -1.85
CA GLU A 286 14.44 -8.26 -1.75
C GLU A 286 13.90 -7.68 -0.42
N PRO A 287 14.62 -6.77 0.23
CA PRO A 287 14.13 -6.10 1.43
C PRO A 287 12.85 -5.31 1.12
N VAL A 288 11.93 -5.25 2.07
CA VAL A 288 10.74 -4.40 1.94
C VAL A 288 11.17 -2.94 2.16
N PRO A 289 10.86 -2.00 1.26
CA PRO A 289 11.20 -0.59 1.44
C PRO A 289 10.53 -0.01 2.69
N ASP A 290 11.21 0.92 3.37
CA ASP A 290 10.68 1.60 4.58
C ASP A 290 9.34 2.32 4.33
N THR A 291 9.09 2.73 3.08
CA THR A 291 7.83 3.37 2.66
C THR A 291 6.62 2.44 2.65
N VAL A 292 6.87 1.12 2.60
CA VAL A 292 5.89 0.04 2.55
C VAL A 292 5.81 -0.72 3.88
N ALA A 293 6.93 -0.79 4.61
CA ALA A 293 6.98 -1.40 5.92
C ALA A 293 6.17 -0.59 6.96
N PRO A 294 5.69 -1.22 8.05
CA PRO A 294 5.12 -0.48 9.17
C PRO A 294 6.13 0.51 9.77
N TYR A 295 5.70 1.74 10.03
CA TYR A 295 6.54 2.80 10.59
C TYR A 295 5.80 3.59 11.67
N THR A 296 6.53 4.40 12.44
CA THR A 296 5.93 5.29 13.45
C THR A 296 6.08 6.74 13.02
N LYS A 297 5.01 7.53 13.07
CA LYS A 297 5.03 8.98 12.76
C LYS A 297 4.28 9.75 13.84
N GLY A 298 4.99 10.60 14.57
CA GLY A 298 4.40 11.37 15.68
C GLY A 298 3.85 10.49 16.80
N GLY A 299 4.47 9.33 17.07
CA GLY A 299 4.00 8.35 18.06
C GLY A 299 2.85 7.46 17.59
N ILE A 300 2.31 7.69 16.39
CA ILE A 300 1.25 6.88 15.79
C ILE A 300 1.89 5.77 14.96
N ALA A 301 1.50 4.52 15.21
CA ALA A 301 1.89 3.38 14.38
C ALA A 301 1.11 3.41 13.06
N VAL A 302 1.82 3.47 11.95
CA VAL A 302 1.26 3.50 10.60
C VAL A 302 1.58 2.18 9.93
N THR A 303 0.54 1.48 9.49
CA THR A 303 0.68 0.27 8.67
C THR A 303 0.11 0.59 7.29
N PRO A 304 0.97 0.78 6.27
CA PRO A 304 0.54 1.06 4.89
C PRO A 304 -0.48 0.04 4.39
N ARG A 305 -1.65 0.55 3.97
CA ARG A 305 -2.77 -0.24 3.46
C ARG A 305 -3.26 0.30 2.13
N MET A 306 -3.64 -0.61 1.25
CA MET A 306 -4.16 -0.31 -0.09
C MET A 306 -5.49 -1.03 -0.34
N THR A 307 -6.33 -0.43 -1.16
CA THR A 307 -7.54 -1.11 -1.65
C THR A 307 -7.21 -2.13 -2.73
N LYS A 308 -8.12 -3.07 -2.99
CA LYS A 308 -8.00 -4.02 -4.12
C LYS A 308 -7.68 -3.31 -5.45
N GLY A 309 -8.44 -2.25 -5.77
CA GLY A 309 -8.28 -1.51 -7.02
C GLY A 309 -6.93 -0.78 -7.09
N GLU A 310 -6.48 -0.20 -5.97
CA GLU A 310 -5.16 0.41 -5.87
C GLU A 310 -4.04 -0.61 -6.08
N ALA A 311 -4.12 -1.79 -5.43
CA ALA A 311 -3.12 -2.84 -5.57
C ALA A 311 -3.01 -3.36 -7.01
N MET A 312 -4.14 -3.65 -7.66
CA MET A 312 -4.18 -4.07 -9.06
C MET A 312 -3.55 -3.02 -9.98
N LYS A 313 -3.85 -1.73 -9.77
CA LYS A 313 -3.32 -0.64 -10.58
C LYS A 313 -1.83 -0.38 -10.33
N ALA A 314 -1.40 -0.40 -9.07
CA ALA A 314 -0.04 -0.06 -8.66
C ALA A 314 0.97 -1.18 -8.94
N TYR A 315 0.54 -2.45 -8.85
CA TYR A 315 1.43 -3.61 -8.98
C TYR A 315 1.09 -4.52 -10.15
N LEU A 316 0.11 -4.14 -10.99
CA LEU A 316 -0.29 -4.88 -12.18
C LEU A 316 -0.64 -6.34 -11.88
N LEU A 317 -1.32 -6.52 -10.75
CA LEU A 317 -1.80 -7.81 -10.25
C LEU A 317 -3.23 -8.07 -10.76
N THR A 318 -3.58 -9.34 -10.92
CA THR A 318 -4.96 -9.72 -11.23
C THR A 318 -5.84 -9.65 -9.98
N GLY A 319 -7.16 -9.57 -10.18
CA GLY A 319 -8.10 -9.60 -9.07
C GLY A 319 -8.02 -10.90 -8.26
N SER A 320 -7.70 -12.04 -8.88
CA SER A 320 -7.50 -13.32 -8.21
C SER A 320 -6.22 -13.37 -7.39
N ASP A 321 -5.13 -12.77 -7.90
CA ASP A 321 -3.86 -12.70 -7.17
C ASP A 321 -4.06 -11.95 -5.86
N VAL A 322 -4.65 -10.75 -5.92
CA VAL A 322 -4.83 -9.89 -4.75
C VAL A 322 -5.75 -10.55 -3.70
N MET A 323 -6.83 -11.19 -4.13
CA MET A 323 -7.78 -11.83 -3.20
C MET A 323 -7.23 -13.09 -2.51
N SER A 324 -6.05 -13.59 -2.90
CA SER A 324 -5.36 -14.68 -2.21
C SER A 324 -4.66 -14.24 -0.92
N LEU A 325 -4.48 -12.93 -0.73
CA LEU A 325 -3.80 -12.37 0.44
C LEU A 325 -4.76 -12.15 1.60
N PRO A 326 -4.25 -12.09 2.85
CA PRO A 326 -5.03 -11.65 3.99
C PRO A 326 -5.53 -10.21 3.78
N TYR A 327 -6.79 -9.97 4.14
CA TYR A 327 -7.43 -8.66 4.02
C TYR A 327 -8.36 -8.35 5.19
N GLU A 328 -8.56 -7.05 5.41
CA GLU A 328 -9.59 -6.52 6.28
C GLU A 328 -10.78 -6.07 5.41
N MET A 329 -12.00 -6.45 5.81
CA MET A 329 -13.21 -5.97 5.15
C MET A 329 -13.67 -4.67 5.77
N GLY A 330 -13.91 -3.68 4.92
CA GLY A 330 -14.44 -2.39 5.29
C GLY A 330 -15.76 -2.06 4.61
N ARG A 331 -16.52 -1.14 5.22
CA ARG A 331 -17.70 -0.56 4.58
C ARG A 331 -17.24 0.26 3.37
N ASN A 332 -17.93 0.07 2.24
CA ASN A 332 -17.67 0.87 1.05
C ASN A 332 -18.08 2.33 1.30
N PRO A 333 -17.14 3.29 1.18
CA PRO A 333 -17.43 4.69 1.49
C PRO A 333 -18.37 5.35 0.48
N TYR A 334 -18.46 4.84 -0.75
CA TYR A 334 -19.29 5.45 -1.80
C TYR A 334 -20.75 5.05 -1.67
N PHE A 335 -21.00 3.77 -1.37
CA PHE A 335 -22.34 3.22 -1.36
C PHE A 335 -22.44 2.17 -0.26
N SER A 336 -23.17 2.50 0.79
CA SER A 336 -23.39 1.63 1.94
C SER A 336 -24.02 0.26 1.61
N ARG A 337 -24.65 0.14 0.44
CA ARG A 337 -25.30 -1.09 -0.04
C ARG A 337 -24.45 -1.89 -1.06
N GLN A 338 -23.31 -1.36 -1.50
CA GLN A 338 -22.46 -2.05 -2.48
C GLN A 338 -21.50 -3.04 -1.82
N ALA A 339 -20.76 -3.77 -2.67
CA ALA A 339 -19.72 -4.69 -2.24
C ALA A 339 -18.75 -4.01 -1.25
N PRO A 340 -18.33 -4.71 -0.19
CA PRO A 340 -17.42 -4.17 0.81
C PRO A 340 -16.08 -3.78 0.17
N MET A 341 -15.42 -2.82 0.80
CA MET A 341 -14.05 -2.46 0.45
C MET A 341 -13.10 -3.48 1.08
N TYR A 342 -12.08 -3.91 0.35
CA TYR A 342 -11.05 -4.81 0.86
C TYR A 342 -9.75 -4.03 1.03
N LEU A 343 -9.20 -4.03 2.23
CA LEU A 343 -7.93 -3.39 2.58
C LEU A 343 -6.86 -4.45 2.79
N PHE A 344 -5.73 -4.27 2.12
CA PHE A 344 -4.58 -5.17 2.17
C PHE A 344 -3.37 -4.41 2.70
N GLU A 345 -2.55 -5.06 3.53
CA GLU A 345 -1.25 -4.51 3.88
C GLU A 345 -0.35 -4.44 2.65
N GLU A 346 0.22 -3.27 2.40
CA GLU A 346 1.00 -3.02 1.19
C GLU A 346 2.24 -3.90 1.09
N GLN A 347 2.84 -4.27 2.23
CA GLN A 347 3.97 -5.22 2.26
C GLN A 347 3.62 -6.60 1.70
N HIS A 348 2.40 -7.09 1.93
CA HIS A 348 1.96 -8.39 1.40
C HIS A 348 1.70 -8.31 -0.10
N ILE A 349 1.11 -7.19 -0.55
CA ILE A 349 0.90 -6.89 -1.96
C ILE A 349 2.24 -6.82 -2.70
N LEU A 350 3.23 -6.11 -2.14
CA LEU A 350 4.57 -6.01 -2.73
C LEU A 350 5.25 -7.38 -2.84
N ARG A 351 5.21 -8.21 -1.78
CA ARG A 351 5.79 -9.56 -1.82
C ARG A 351 5.14 -10.42 -2.91
N LEU A 352 3.81 -10.37 -3.01
CA LEU A 352 3.08 -11.07 -4.08
C LEU A 352 3.47 -10.53 -5.47
N ALA A 353 3.57 -9.22 -5.62
CA ALA A 353 4.00 -8.59 -6.88
C ALA A 353 5.42 -9.03 -7.28
N ARG A 354 6.36 -9.13 -6.33
CA ARG A 354 7.71 -9.65 -6.57
C ARG A 354 7.68 -11.12 -6.99
N GLN A 355 6.81 -11.93 -6.41
CA GLN A 355 6.61 -13.32 -6.81
C GLN A 355 5.97 -13.44 -8.21
N VAL A 356 5.03 -12.56 -8.54
CA VAL A 356 4.35 -12.58 -9.84
C VAL A 356 5.25 -12.05 -10.95
N HIS A 357 6.08 -11.03 -10.71
CA HIS A 357 6.85 -10.35 -11.76
C HIS A 357 8.35 -10.70 -11.78
N GLY A 358 8.84 -11.37 -10.73
CA GLY A 358 10.26 -11.70 -10.56
C GLY A 358 11.07 -10.51 -10.05
N GLY A 359 10.71 -10.02 -8.86
CA GLY A 359 11.35 -8.92 -8.14
C GLY A 359 10.92 -7.51 -8.58
N ASP A 360 11.49 -6.49 -7.95
CA ASP A 360 11.22 -5.07 -8.20
C ASP A 360 11.57 -4.69 -9.65
N ILE A 361 12.65 -5.27 -10.20
CA ILE A 361 13.01 -5.08 -11.61
C ILE A 361 11.93 -5.60 -12.56
N GLY A 362 11.24 -6.68 -12.20
CA GLY A 362 10.13 -7.23 -12.96
C GLY A 362 8.91 -6.32 -12.91
N ILE A 363 8.59 -5.80 -11.73
CA ILE A 363 7.50 -4.82 -11.53
C ILE A 363 7.76 -3.56 -12.37
N ALA A 364 8.97 -3.02 -12.33
CA ALA A 364 9.35 -1.85 -13.13
C ALA A 364 9.21 -2.11 -14.63
N ALA A 365 9.66 -3.27 -15.12
CA ALA A 365 9.53 -3.64 -16.53
C ALA A 365 8.06 -3.83 -16.97
N ALA A 366 7.20 -4.31 -16.07
CA ALA A 366 5.77 -4.40 -16.30
C ALA A 366 5.15 -3.01 -16.49
N HIS A 367 5.50 -2.04 -15.64
CA HIS A 367 5.07 -0.63 -15.78
C HIS A 367 5.57 0.00 -17.08
N SER A 368 6.86 -0.15 -17.42
CA SER A 368 7.41 0.40 -18.66
C SER A 368 6.67 -0.10 -19.92
N SER A 369 6.16 -1.33 -19.91
CA SER A 369 5.35 -1.84 -21.04
C SER A 369 3.97 -1.21 -21.16
N LEU A 370 3.39 -0.71 -20.06
CA LEU A 370 2.15 0.06 -20.11
C LEU A 370 2.40 1.51 -20.51
N GLU A 371 3.54 2.07 -20.12
CA GLU A 371 3.95 3.42 -20.53
C GLU A 371 4.13 3.53 -22.04
N THR A 372 4.67 2.51 -22.69
CA THR A 372 4.73 2.44 -24.16
C THR A 372 3.36 2.44 -24.83
N VAL A 373 2.29 2.11 -24.11
CA VAL A 373 0.89 2.16 -24.58
C VAL A 373 0.24 3.52 -24.24
N GLY A 374 1.03 4.53 -23.83
CA GLY A 374 0.58 5.90 -23.62
C GLY A 374 0.13 6.23 -22.20
N ARG A 375 0.35 5.35 -21.21
CA ARG A 375 0.02 5.63 -19.81
C ARG A 375 1.24 6.23 -19.10
N LYS A 376 1.23 7.54 -18.81
CA LYS A 376 2.38 8.23 -18.18
C LYS A 376 2.81 7.58 -16.85
N ALA A 377 4.12 7.55 -16.62
CA ALA A 377 4.76 7.11 -15.39
C ALA A 377 4.22 7.85 -14.15
N PRO A 378 4.24 7.23 -12.96
CA PRO A 378 3.93 7.89 -11.70
C PRO A 378 4.80 9.12 -11.41
N ASP A 379 4.17 10.27 -11.10
CA ASP A 379 4.86 11.50 -10.65
C ASP A 379 5.49 11.33 -9.24
N PRO A 380 6.75 11.76 -8.98
CA PRO A 380 7.39 11.72 -7.65
C PRO A 380 6.60 12.41 -6.52
N GLN A 381 5.70 13.36 -6.79
CA GLN A 381 4.80 13.92 -5.75
C GLN A 381 3.91 12.84 -5.08
N ARG A 382 3.80 11.65 -5.70
CA ARG A 382 3.03 10.52 -5.17
C ARG A 382 3.54 10.01 -3.83
N ASP A 383 4.82 10.17 -3.47
CA ASP A 383 5.33 9.60 -2.21
C ASP A 383 4.83 10.37 -0.98
N VAL A 384 4.82 11.70 -1.02
CA VAL A 384 4.28 12.53 0.07
C VAL A 384 2.78 12.32 0.24
N ILE A 385 2.05 12.30 -0.89
CA ILE A 385 0.60 12.06 -0.91
C ILE A 385 0.30 10.66 -0.35
N ARG A 386 1.07 9.65 -0.75
CA ARG A 386 0.95 8.27 -0.25
C ARG A 386 1.22 8.18 1.24
N HIS A 387 2.26 8.85 1.76
CA HIS A 387 2.53 8.88 3.20
C HIS A 387 1.40 9.51 4.00
N ARG A 388 0.85 10.65 3.54
CA ARG A 388 -0.31 11.30 4.17
C ARG A 388 -1.53 10.38 4.14
N ARG A 389 -1.82 9.76 2.99
CA ARG A 389 -2.91 8.79 2.82
C ARG A 389 -2.78 7.59 3.75
N ASN A 390 -1.59 7.01 3.88
CA ASN A 390 -1.33 5.86 4.75
C ASN A 390 -1.49 6.22 6.24
N LEU A 391 -1.02 7.41 6.65
CA LEU A 391 -1.23 7.91 8.01
C LEU A 391 -2.72 8.07 8.31
N LEU A 392 -3.47 8.77 7.44
CA LEU A 392 -4.89 9.00 7.64
C LEU A 392 -5.70 7.69 7.62
N ARG A 393 -5.38 6.75 6.73
CA ARG A 393 -5.99 5.41 6.70
C ARG A 393 -5.76 4.64 8.00
N SER A 394 -4.55 4.70 8.56
CA SER A 394 -4.23 4.00 9.81
C SER A 394 -5.04 4.59 10.96
N LEU A 395 -5.10 5.93 11.08
CA LEU A 395 -5.90 6.60 12.11
C LEU A 395 -7.40 6.30 12.00
N LEU A 396 -7.95 6.27 10.77
CA LEU A 396 -9.34 5.91 10.53
C LEU A 396 -9.60 4.44 10.88
N HIS A 397 -8.70 3.55 10.47
CA HIS A 397 -8.80 2.12 10.76
C HIS A 397 -8.83 1.85 12.26
N ASP A 398 -7.98 2.54 13.06
CA ASP A 398 -7.96 2.42 14.52
C ASP A 398 -9.29 2.83 15.18
N LYS A 399 -10.13 3.60 14.48
CA LYS A 399 -11.49 3.98 14.91
C LYS A 399 -12.60 3.14 14.28
N GLY A 400 -12.27 2.11 13.49
CA GLY A 400 -13.24 1.32 12.73
C GLY A 400 -13.92 2.14 11.61
N LEU A 401 -13.23 3.17 11.12
CA LEU A 401 -13.63 4.02 10.01
C LEU A 401 -12.82 3.68 8.75
N HIS A 402 -13.33 4.11 7.61
CA HIS A 402 -12.65 3.97 6.32
C HIS A 402 -12.47 5.32 5.66
N LEU A 403 -11.40 5.47 4.89
CA LEU A 403 -11.11 6.70 4.16
C LEU A 403 -12.18 6.93 3.09
N PRO A 404 -13.03 7.97 3.22
CA PRO A 404 -13.93 8.36 2.14
C PRO A 404 -13.11 9.16 1.14
N GLU A 405 -12.80 8.58 -0.03
CA GLU A 405 -11.97 9.26 -1.04
C GLU A 405 -12.58 10.59 -1.52
N HIS A 406 -13.90 10.77 -1.37
CA HIS A 406 -14.61 11.99 -1.74
C HIS A 406 -14.79 12.99 -0.59
N ALA A 407 -14.46 12.63 0.65
CA ALA A 407 -14.53 13.60 1.73
C ALA A 407 -13.48 14.68 1.46
N ALA A 408 -13.92 15.91 1.23
CA ALA A 408 -13.06 17.06 0.94
C ALA A 408 -11.90 17.17 1.93
N ILE A 409 -12.21 17.02 3.23
CA ILE A 409 -11.26 17.08 4.33
C ILE A 409 -10.12 16.07 4.18
N CYS A 410 -10.43 14.84 3.75
CA CYS A 410 -9.46 13.79 3.50
C CYS A 410 -8.62 14.13 2.29
N HIS A 411 -9.27 14.50 1.18
CA HIS A 411 -8.60 14.81 -0.07
C HIS A 411 -7.59 15.95 0.11
N ILE A 412 -8.00 17.05 0.74
CA ILE A 412 -7.15 18.21 1.02
C ILE A 412 -5.96 17.83 1.89
N TYR A 413 -6.18 17.05 2.94
CA TYR A 413 -5.07 16.57 3.75
C TYR A 413 -4.14 15.67 2.94
N THR A 414 -4.66 14.75 2.12
CA THR A 414 -3.81 13.83 1.35
C THR A 414 -3.01 14.54 0.27
N GLU A 415 -3.65 15.39 -0.53
CA GLU A 415 -3.04 16.06 -1.67
C GLU A 415 -2.19 17.27 -1.23
N HIS A 416 -2.75 18.14 -0.38
CA HIS A 416 -2.12 19.42 -0.01
C HIS A 416 -1.44 19.38 1.36
N GLY A 417 -1.81 18.44 2.24
CA GLY A 417 -1.23 18.35 3.59
C GLY A 417 -1.78 19.39 4.56
N VAL A 418 -2.94 19.95 4.25
CA VAL A 418 -3.60 20.95 5.09
C VAL A 418 -4.54 20.22 6.06
N GLY A 419 -4.48 20.61 7.34
CA GLY A 419 -5.29 20.02 8.42
C GLY A 419 -4.51 19.08 9.34
N ASP A 420 -5.06 18.86 10.53
CA ASP A 420 -4.55 17.90 11.51
C ASP A 420 -5.26 16.56 11.32
N PRO A 421 -4.56 15.47 10.92
CA PRO A 421 -5.19 14.19 10.63
C PRO A 421 -5.95 13.60 11.83
N VAL A 422 -5.57 13.94 13.08
CA VAL A 422 -6.29 13.48 14.27
C VAL A 422 -7.66 14.15 14.36
N LYS A 423 -7.71 15.48 14.19
CA LYS A 423 -8.98 16.23 14.15
C LYS A 423 -9.88 15.80 12.99
N ILE A 424 -9.29 15.50 11.84
CA ILE A 424 -10.03 14.97 10.68
C ILE A 424 -10.73 13.66 11.04
N VAL A 425 -10.04 12.77 11.73
CA VAL A 425 -10.60 11.48 12.18
C VAL A 425 -11.69 11.69 13.24
N GLU A 426 -11.51 12.62 14.18
CA GLU A 426 -12.54 12.97 15.17
C GLU A 426 -13.82 13.49 14.52
N GLU A 427 -13.69 14.34 13.50
CA GLU A 427 -14.83 14.86 12.73
C GLU A 427 -15.56 13.75 11.97
N LEU A 428 -14.81 12.89 11.27
CA LEU A 428 -15.39 11.75 10.54
C LEU A 428 -16.02 10.73 11.48
N GLN A 429 -15.52 10.60 12.71
CA GLN A 429 -16.13 9.77 13.74
C GLN A 429 -17.49 10.32 14.18
N ALA A 430 -17.62 11.64 14.31
CA ALA A 430 -18.89 12.29 14.61
C ALA A 430 -19.91 12.08 13.49
N VAL A 431 -19.49 12.32 12.24
CA VAL A 431 -20.32 12.10 11.05
C VAL A 431 -20.79 10.65 10.95
N ASP A 432 -19.88 9.68 11.08
CA ASP A 432 -20.24 8.25 11.05
C ASP A 432 -21.19 7.87 12.20
N TRP A 433 -21.02 8.46 13.39
CA TRP A 433 -21.96 8.28 14.50
C TRP A 433 -23.35 8.80 14.17
N PHE A 434 -23.46 10.02 13.62
CA PHE A 434 -24.74 10.61 13.20
C PHE A 434 -25.47 9.66 12.24
N HIS A 435 -24.81 9.22 11.18
CA HIS A 435 -25.40 8.31 10.19
C HIS A 435 -25.77 6.93 10.72
N ARG A 436 -25.05 6.43 11.74
CA ARG A 436 -25.31 5.10 12.30
C ARG A 436 -26.43 5.12 13.31
N PHE A 437 -26.46 6.09 14.20
CA PHE A 437 -27.30 6.05 15.39
C PHE A 437 -28.50 6.98 15.35
N THR A 438 -28.48 8.01 14.52
CA THR A 438 -29.60 8.96 14.38
C THR A 438 -30.40 8.70 13.10
N ASN A 439 -31.46 9.49 12.91
CA ASN A 439 -32.23 9.57 11.66
C ASN A 439 -31.71 10.69 10.72
N TYR A 440 -30.51 11.22 10.96
CA TYR A 440 -29.90 12.23 10.11
C TYR A 440 -29.76 11.72 8.66
N ASP A 441 -30.21 12.52 7.69
CA ASP A 441 -30.16 12.16 6.28
C ASP A 441 -28.75 12.43 5.71
N PRO A 442 -28.04 11.40 5.20
CA PRO A 442 -26.75 11.58 4.55
C PRO A 442 -26.74 12.52 3.35
N SER A 443 -27.92 12.82 2.77
CA SER A 443 -28.02 13.77 1.68
C SER A 443 -27.75 15.23 2.10
N LEU A 444 -28.04 15.57 3.36
CA LEU A 444 -27.78 16.89 3.96
C LEU A 444 -26.29 17.11 4.19
N ASP A 445 -25.56 16.02 4.42
CA ASP A 445 -24.11 15.98 4.62
C ASP A 445 -23.30 16.32 3.36
N LYS A 446 -23.94 16.32 2.16
CA LYS A 446 -23.28 16.75 0.92
C LYS A 446 -22.85 18.20 0.97
N ALA A 447 -23.53 19.03 1.75
CA ALA A 447 -23.08 20.37 2.07
C ALA A 447 -21.79 20.26 2.91
N HIS A 448 -21.87 19.66 4.11
CA HIS A 448 -20.77 19.52 5.09
C HIS A 448 -19.49 18.92 4.49
N LEU A 449 -19.60 17.81 3.74
CA LEU A 449 -18.48 17.12 3.11
C LEU A 449 -17.92 17.82 1.88
N ASN A 450 -18.67 18.70 1.23
CA ASN A 450 -18.14 19.60 0.20
C ASN A 450 -17.50 20.85 0.82
N GLN A 451 -17.90 21.26 2.03
CA GLN A 451 -17.50 22.53 2.67
C GLN A 451 -16.21 22.47 3.47
N VAL A 452 -15.78 21.30 3.94
CA VAL A 452 -14.42 21.18 4.50
C VAL A 452 -13.34 21.40 3.45
N LYS A 453 -13.71 21.71 2.19
CA LYS A 453 -12.77 22.20 1.20
C LYS A 453 -12.10 23.53 1.58
N CYS A 454 -12.68 24.33 2.47
CA CYS A 454 -12.25 25.74 2.62
C CYS A 454 -12.24 26.27 4.05
N ARG A 455 -11.82 25.49 5.06
CA ARG A 455 -11.23 26.11 6.26
C ARG A 455 -9.72 25.95 6.24
N PRO A 456 -8.98 26.74 5.45
CA PRO A 456 -7.62 27.03 5.83
C PRO A 456 -7.70 27.76 7.17
N HIS A 457 -7.53 27.03 8.27
CA HIS A 457 -6.91 27.64 9.44
C HIS A 457 -5.41 27.81 9.11
N ILE A 458 -5.13 28.55 8.03
CA ILE A 458 -3.82 29.11 7.78
C ILE A 458 -3.67 30.12 8.90
N SER A 459 -2.87 29.77 9.90
CA SER A 459 -2.25 30.75 10.77
C SER A 459 -1.72 31.86 9.87
N HIS A 460 -2.17 33.10 10.11
CA HIS A 460 -1.87 34.32 9.35
C HIS A 460 -0.37 34.71 9.27
N ASN A 461 0.57 33.78 9.45
CA ASN A 461 2.00 34.03 9.46
C ASN A 461 2.72 33.22 8.36
N ARG A 462 2.65 33.71 7.12
CA ARG A 462 3.80 33.92 6.20
C ARG A 462 3.29 34.37 4.83
N VAL A 463 3.40 35.67 4.57
CA VAL A 463 4.36 36.29 3.62
C VAL A 463 4.03 35.96 2.16
N ALA A 464 3.41 36.97 1.53
CA ALA A 464 3.52 37.39 0.14
C ALA A 464 4.15 36.41 -0.87
N GLU A 465 3.32 35.91 -1.79
CA GLU A 465 3.54 35.94 -3.25
C GLU A 465 2.65 34.89 -3.94
N SER A 466 1.55 35.33 -4.56
CA SER A 466 1.00 34.81 -5.83
C SER A 466 -0.39 35.40 -6.10
N GLU A 467 -0.45 36.58 -6.74
CA GLU A 467 -1.68 37.26 -7.16
C GLU A 467 -2.19 36.80 -8.55
N ALA A 468 -1.90 35.56 -8.99
CA ALA A 468 -2.17 35.16 -10.39
C ALA A 468 -2.91 33.84 -10.58
N LEU A 469 -3.63 33.35 -9.56
CA LEU A 469 -4.47 32.14 -9.66
C LEU A 469 -5.91 32.47 -9.28
N ASP A 470 -6.46 33.50 -9.93
CA ASP A 470 -7.70 34.12 -9.51
C ASP A 470 -8.81 33.85 -10.54
N LYS A 471 -9.91 33.23 -10.07
CA LYS A 471 -11.31 33.22 -10.61
C LYS A 471 -11.96 31.93 -11.15
N SER A 472 -11.30 30.76 -11.23
CA SER A 472 -12.01 29.54 -11.73
C SER A 472 -12.48 28.56 -10.65
N SER A 473 -12.24 28.87 -9.39
CA SER A 473 -12.74 28.10 -8.24
C SER A 473 -13.22 29.10 -7.21
N GLN A 474 -14.30 29.82 -7.55
CA GLN A 474 -15.06 30.51 -6.52
C GLN A 474 -15.67 29.41 -5.65
N ASP A 475 -14.91 29.10 -4.61
CA ASP A 475 -15.30 28.27 -3.49
C ASP A 475 -16.64 28.78 -2.93
N GLU A 476 -17.69 27.97 -3.09
CA GLU A 476 -18.96 28.14 -2.39
C GLU A 476 -18.71 27.85 -0.90
N ILE A 477 -18.17 28.85 -0.20
CA ILE A 477 -18.18 28.91 1.26
C ILE A 477 -19.65 28.90 1.67
N MET A 478 -20.01 28.05 2.65
CA MET A 478 -21.36 28.11 3.22
C MET A 478 -21.71 29.52 3.59
N THR A 479 -22.91 29.92 3.19
CA THR A 479 -23.53 31.06 3.84
C THR A 479 -23.77 30.71 5.31
N GLU A 480 -23.67 31.68 6.21
CA GLU A 480 -23.98 31.50 7.65
C GLU A 480 -25.35 30.81 7.83
N LYS A 481 -26.29 31.11 6.92
CA LYS A 481 -27.62 30.50 6.86
C LYS A 481 -27.58 28.99 6.62
N GLU A 482 -26.72 28.50 5.72
CA GLU A 482 -26.59 27.05 5.46
C GLU A 482 -25.94 26.33 6.66
N GLU A 483 -25.01 26.99 7.37
CA GLU A 483 -24.40 26.46 8.60
C GLU A 483 -25.47 26.33 9.70
N GLU A 484 -26.32 27.35 9.87
CA GLU A 484 -27.46 27.32 10.80
C GLU A 484 -28.48 26.24 10.43
N GLU A 485 -28.79 26.06 9.15
CA GLU A 485 -29.72 25.02 8.68
C GLU A 485 -29.15 23.61 8.95
N ASP A 486 -27.85 23.37 8.73
CA ASP A 486 -27.21 22.09 9.05
C ASP A 486 -27.18 21.82 10.55
N ASP A 487 -26.83 22.81 11.36
CA ASP A 487 -26.88 22.70 12.82
C ASP A 487 -28.30 22.39 13.30
N HIS A 488 -29.33 23.00 12.69
CA HIS A 488 -30.73 22.68 12.99
C HIS A 488 -31.08 21.22 12.68
N HIS A 489 -30.63 20.70 11.53
CA HIS A 489 -30.87 19.30 11.17
C HIS A 489 -30.12 18.33 12.08
N LYS A 490 -28.86 18.63 12.45
CA LYS A 490 -28.08 17.86 13.42
C LYS A 490 -28.78 17.85 14.78
N MET A 491 -29.23 19.01 15.26
CA MET A 491 -29.98 19.13 16.51
C MET A 491 -31.26 18.30 16.47
N ALA A 492 -32.06 18.39 15.39
CA ALA A 492 -33.27 17.60 15.23
C ALA A 492 -32.99 16.07 15.22
N ALA A 493 -31.86 15.65 14.63
CA ALA A 493 -31.47 14.25 14.60
C ALA A 493 -31.01 13.73 15.97
N VAL A 494 -30.24 14.51 16.72
CA VAL A 494 -29.87 14.21 18.12
C VAL A 494 -31.12 14.16 19.00
N ASP A 495 -32.03 15.11 18.80
CA ASP A 495 -33.31 15.23 19.50
C ASP A 495 -34.17 13.97 19.32
N GLY A 496 -34.27 13.50 18.07
CA GLY A 496 -34.96 12.26 17.70
C GLY A 496 -34.28 11.02 18.29
N TRP A 497 -32.94 10.95 18.23
CA TRP A 497 -32.19 9.84 18.84
C TRP A 497 -32.41 9.75 20.36
N LEU A 498 -32.40 10.88 21.07
CA LEU A 498 -32.70 10.93 22.51
C LEU A 498 -34.12 10.47 22.79
N GLN A 499 -35.09 10.91 21.98
CA GLN A 499 -36.48 10.49 22.12
C GLN A 499 -36.63 8.97 21.93
N ASP A 500 -35.99 8.40 20.91
CA ASP A 500 -35.99 6.96 20.64
C ASP A 500 -35.41 6.15 21.83
N ARG A 501 -34.42 6.69 22.54
CA ARG A 501 -33.87 6.06 23.75
C ARG A 501 -34.84 6.10 24.92
N LEU A 502 -35.50 7.23 25.15
CA LEU A 502 -36.55 7.35 26.18
C LEU A 502 -37.70 6.37 25.91
N ASP A 503 -38.11 6.26 24.65
CA ASP A 503 -39.15 5.33 24.21
C ASP A 503 -38.73 3.85 24.41
N GLN A 504 -37.44 3.54 24.29
CA GLN A 504 -36.89 2.20 24.55
C GLN A 504 -36.67 1.88 26.03
N GLY A 505 -36.93 2.82 26.93
CA GLY A 505 -36.69 2.64 28.35
C GLY A 505 -35.24 2.73 28.79
N LEU A 506 -34.37 3.30 27.95
CA LEU A 506 -32.96 3.54 28.26
C LEU A 506 -32.84 4.84 29.07
N TYR A 507 -33.26 4.78 30.33
CA TYR A 507 -33.35 5.90 31.28
C TYR A 507 -32.08 6.14 32.09
N ASP A 508 -30.92 5.59 31.71
CA ASP A 508 -29.67 6.09 32.26
C ASP A 508 -29.45 7.52 31.75
N SER A 509 -28.90 8.39 32.60
CA SER A 509 -28.52 9.74 32.16
C SER A 509 -27.70 9.60 30.87
N TYR A 510 -28.09 10.31 29.81
CA TYR A 510 -27.33 10.36 28.55
C TYR A 510 -25.86 10.78 28.77
N LYS A 511 -25.53 11.39 29.91
CA LYS A 511 -24.17 11.71 30.37
C LYS A 511 -23.43 10.53 31.02
N ARG A 512 -24.17 9.55 31.54
CA ARG A 512 -23.66 8.34 32.21
C ARG A 512 -23.59 7.11 31.30
N ASP A 513 -24.32 7.10 30.19
CA ASP A 513 -24.33 5.97 29.24
C ASP A 513 -24.62 6.49 27.82
N PRO A 514 -23.94 6.01 26.75
CA PRO A 514 -23.66 4.59 26.46
C PRO A 514 -22.19 4.19 26.59
N ASP A 515 -21.89 3.11 27.30
CA ASP A 515 -20.69 2.30 27.05
C ASP A 515 -20.91 1.49 25.77
N GLY A 516 -20.05 1.68 24.77
CA GLY A 516 -20.09 0.94 23.50
C GLY A 516 -20.18 1.84 22.25
N PRO A 517 -20.62 1.28 21.11
CA PRO A 517 -20.57 1.97 19.83
C PRO A 517 -21.59 3.12 19.72
N GLU A 518 -22.66 3.11 20.52
CA GLU A 518 -23.67 4.18 20.56
C GLU A 518 -23.17 5.45 21.25
N LYS A 519 -22.00 5.42 21.90
CA LYS A 519 -21.46 6.56 22.62
C LYS A 519 -21.20 7.75 21.68
N PRO A 520 -21.83 8.92 21.91
CA PRO A 520 -21.53 10.11 21.13
C PRO A 520 -20.05 10.49 21.26
N PRO A 521 -19.34 10.74 20.14
CA PRO A 521 -18.02 11.35 20.15
C PRO A 521 -17.99 12.67 20.91
N LYS A 522 -16.81 13.04 21.43
CA LYS A 522 -16.63 14.23 22.28
C LYS A 522 -17.16 15.53 21.65
N SER A 523 -17.07 15.64 20.33
CA SER A 523 -17.54 16.79 19.54
C SER A 523 -19.06 16.96 19.52
N ILE A 524 -19.84 15.92 19.82
CA ILE A 524 -21.31 15.97 19.79
C ILE A 524 -21.90 16.43 21.14
N TRP A 525 -21.15 16.34 22.24
CA TRP A 525 -21.64 16.70 23.57
C TRP A 525 -22.10 18.16 23.71
N PRO A 526 -21.44 19.16 23.10
CA PRO A 526 -21.95 20.53 23.10
C PRO A 526 -23.36 20.66 22.49
N LEU A 527 -23.68 19.89 21.44
CA LEU A 527 -25.03 19.86 20.85
C LEU A 527 -26.03 19.19 21.80
N LEU A 528 -25.63 18.08 22.45
CA LEU A 528 -26.46 17.41 23.45
C LEU A 528 -26.78 18.30 24.66
N ASP A 529 -25.82 19.12 25.11
CA ASP A 529 -26.01 20.04 26.24
C ASP A 529 -26.93 21.22 25.91
N GLN A 530 -27.17 21.52 24.62
CA GLN A 530 -28.17 22.52 24.19
C GLN A 530 -29.61 21.99 24.30
N ILE A 531 -29.80 20.68 24.38
CA ILE A 531 -31.12 20.06 24.50
C ILE A 531 -31.56 20.14 25.97
N ASP A 532 -32.69 20.81 26.23
CA ASP A 532 -33.31 20.84 27.55
C ASP A 532 -33.91 19.47 27.90
N MET A 533 -33.06 18.63 28.49
CA MET A 533 -33.42 17.28 28.90
C MET A 533 -34.46 17.27 30.02
N GLY A 534 -34.45 18.27 30.91
CA GLY A 534 -35.49 18.43 31.92
C GLY A 534 -36.86 18.59 31.26
N HIS A 535 -36.96 19.47 30.26
CA HIS A 535 -38.18 19.66 29.49
C HIS A 535 -38.61 18.41 28.72
N LYS A 536 -37.67 17.70 28.08
CA LYS A 536 -37.97 16.44 27.37
C LYS A 536 -38.48 15.35 28.29
N LEU A 537 -37.80 15.11 29.40
CA LEU A 537 -38.21 14.12 30.39
C LEU A 537 -39.59 14.48 30.96
N LEU A 538 -39.85 15.76 31.21
CA LEU A 538 -41.15 16.26 31.64
C LEU A 538 -42.25 15.94 30.61
N LEU A 539 -42.03 16.28 29.34
CA LEU A 539 -42.98 16.00 28.25
C LEU A 539 -43.23 14.51 28.09
N PHE A 540 -42.16 13.69 28.12
CA PHE A 540 -42.26 12.25 28.00
C PHE A 540 -43.08 11.67 29.16
N ALA A 541 -42.73 11.98 30.40
CA ALA A 541 -43.47 11.53 31.58
C ALA A 541 -44.93 12.02 31.59
N ALA A 542 -45.17 13.28 31.21
CA ALA A 542 -46.51 13.85 31.11
C ALA A 542 -47.35 13.10 30.07
N LYS A 543 -46.78 12.73 28.92
CA LYS A 543 -47.46 11.92 27.90
C LYS A 543 -47.86 10.54 28.43
N ARG A 544 -47.02 9.90 29.25
CA ARG A 544 -47.35 8.59 29.87
C ARG A 544 -48.49 8.69 30.88
N VAL A 545 -48.45 9.72 31.72
CA VAL A 545 -49.53 10.02 32.69
C VAL A 545 -50.81 10.38 31.94
N PHE A 546 -50.75 11.24 30.93
CA PHE A 546 -51.84 11.60 30.04
C PHE A 546 -52.52 10.35 29.43
N CYS A 547 -51.75 9.45 28.82
CA CYS A 547 -52.29 8.22 28.25
C CYS A 547 -52.95 7.32 29.30
N SER A 548 -52.41 7.28 30.52
CA SER A 548 -52.97 6.51 31.64
C SER A 548 -54.28 7.11 32.15
N ILE A 549 -54.35 8.43 32.28
CA ILE A 549 -55.58 9.16 32.64
C ILE A 549 -56.65 8.94 31.57
N LEU A 550 -56.33 9.12 30.28
CA LEU A 550 -57.28 8.89 29.20
C LEU A 550 -57.87 7.47 29.21
N LYS A 551 -57.05 6.45 29.50
CA LYS A 551 -57.54 5.06 29.67
C LYS A 551 -58.52 4.95 30.84
N CYS A 552 -58.24 5.60 31.96
CA CYS A 552 -59.13 5.62 33.13
C CYS A 552 -60.45 6.35 32.84
N VAL A 553 -60.39 7.51 32.19
CA VAL A 553 -61.57 8.30 31.82
C VAL A 553 -62.47 7.53 30.86
N ARG A 554 -61.90 6.85 29.86
CA ARG A 554 -62.67 5.97 28.95
C ARG A 554 -63.39 4.83 29.67
N GLN A 555 -62.85 4.36 30.79
CA GLN A 555 -63.45 3.27 31.57
C GLN A 555 -64.51 3.76 32.57
N LYS A 556 -64.33 4.97 33.14
CA LYS A 556 -65.16 5.48 34.25
C LYS A 556 -66.13 6.60 33.86
N GLY A 557 -65.94 7.22 32.69
CA GLY A 557 -66.84 8.25 32.15
C GLY A 557 -66.67 9.68 32.69
N GLU A 558 -65.85 9.91 33.72
CA GLU A 558 -65.72 11.22 34.36
C GLU A 558 -64.26 11.63 34.61
N LEU A 559 -63.85 12.80 34.11
CA LEU A 559 -62.49 13.36 34.30
C LEU A 559 -62.29 13.90 35.71
N ASP A 560 -63.30 14.55 36.29
CA ASP A 560 -63.24 15.19 37.61
C ASP A 560 -63.02 14.19 38.77
N SER A 561 -63.26 12.90 38.50
CA SER A 561 -63.06 11.83 39.46
C SER A 561 -61.59 11.42 39.62
N VAL A 562 -60.68 11.88 38.75
CA VAL A 562 -59.29 11.42 38.71
C VAL A 562 -58.42 12.26 39.64
N LYS A 563 -58.32 11.85 40.91
CA LYS A 563 -57.32 12.35 41.86
C LYS A 563 -56.14 11.39 41.91
N LEU A 564 -54.99 11.78 41.37
CA LEU A 564 -53.76 10.99 41.41
C LEU A 564 -52.87 11.42 42.56
N SER A 565 -52.49 10.47 43.41
CA SER A 565 -51.45 10.63 44.42
C SER A 565 -50.04 10.61 43.80
N LYS A 566 -49.06 11.17 44.50
CA LYS A 566 -47.63 11.14 44.09
C LYS A 566 -47.13 9.74 43.75
N ASN A 567 -47.56 8.73 44.53
CA ASN A 567 -47.15 7.34 44.31
C ASN A 567 -47.80 6.74 43.06
N GLU A 568 -49.03 7.12 42.73
CA GLU A 568 -49.69 6.70 41.49
C GLU A 568 -49.04 7.33 40.27
N ILE A 569 -48.67 8.62 40.33
CA ILE A 569 -47.91 9.29 39.26
C ILE A 569 -46.57 8.61 39.06
N ARG A 570 -45.82 8.35 40.15
CA ARG A 570 -44.54 7.63 40.10
C ARG A 570 -44.70 6.24 39.49
N ALA A 571 -45.73 5.50 39.88
CA ALA A 571 -46.02 4.19 39.31
C ALA A 571 -46.34 4.28 37.81
N MET A 572 -47.16 5.23 37.36
CA MET A 572 -47.48 5.42 35.94
C MET A 572 -46.25 5.79 35.10
N VAL A 573 -45.36 6.62 35.64
CA VAL A 573 -44.13 7.05 34.98
C VAL A 573 -43.09 5.92 34.89
N ASP A 574 -42.96 5.10 35.93
CA ASP A 574 -41.96 4.02 35.99
C ASP A 574 -42.45 2.68 35.40
N THR A 575 -43.76 2.52 35.17
CA THR A 575 -44.29 1.29 34.55
C THR A 575 -43.67 1.15 33.17
N PRO A 576 -42.96 0.08 32.78
CA PRO A 576 -42.42 -0.06 31.43
C PRO A 576 -43.57 -0.09 30.41
N ASP A 577 -43.42 0.59 29.27
CA ASP A 577 -44.48 0.64 28.26
C ASP A 577 -44.75 -0.78 27.72
N GLN A 578 -45.82 -1.42 28.22
CA GLN A 578 -46.41 -2.58 27.55
C GLN A 578 -47.21 -2.19 26.30
N VAL A 579 -47.17 -0.91 25.90
CA VAL A 579 -47.88 -0.36 24.73
C VAL A 579 -47.12 -0.70 23.44
N SER A 580 -46.82 -1.97 23.24
CA SER A 580 -46.37 -2.49 21.96
C SER A 580 -47.58 -2.61 21.02
N GLY A 581 -47.75 -1.68 20.09
CA GLY A 581 -48.45 -2.00 18.84
C GLY A 581 -49.14 -0.86 18.06
N VAL A 582 -49.61 0.21 18.71
CA VAL A 582 -50.62 1.07 18.06
C VAL A 582 -50.06 2.35 17.41
N PHE A 583 -48.85 2.80 17.77
CA PHE A 583 -48.31 4.08 17.26
C PHE A 583 -46.90 4.04 16.67
N SER A 584 -46.28 2.88 16.44
CA SER A 584 -45.02 2.82 15.67
C SER A 584 -45.29 2.86 14.17
N THR A 585 -45.38 4.06 13.60
CA THR A 585 -45.48 4.31 12.14
C THR A 585 -44.13 4.41 11.43
N SER A 586 -43.00 4.15 12.10
CA SER A 586 -41.66 4.23 11.49
C SER A 586 -41.02 2.85 11.27
N ASN A 587 -40.28 2.73 10.17
CA ASN A 587 -39.68 1.52 9.59
C ASN A 587 -38.59 0.80 10.44
N THR A 588 -38.63 0.88 11.77
CA THR A 588 -37.59 0.35 12.67
C THR A 588 -37.65 -1.17 12.89
N ARG A 589 -38.63 -1.88 12.28
CA ARG A 589 -38.79 -3.35 12.38
C ARG A 589 -37.58 -4.18 11.93
N LYS A 590 -36.56 -3.61 11.27
CA LYS A 590 -35.36 -4.34 10.83
C LYS A 590 -34.19 -4.36 11.82
N ARG A 591 -34.18 -3.58 12.91
CA ARG A 591 -33.00 -3.49 13.81
C ARG A 591 -33.03 -4.38 15.06
N LYS A 592 -34.16 -5.00 15.41
CA LYS A 592 -34.31 -5.75 16.67
C LYS A 592 -33.70 -7.17 16.67
N ARG A 593 -33.00 -7.61 15.61
CA ARG A 593 -32.52 -9.01 15.47
C ARG A 593 -31.04 -9.27 15.78
N SER A 594 -30.22 -8.27 16.11
CA SER A 594 -28.77 -8.47 16.28
C SER A 594 -28.21 -8.26 17.70
N VAL A 595 -29.05 -8.02 18.70
CA VAL A 595 -28.59 -7.67 20.07
C VAL A 595 -28.75 -8.83 21.07
N GLU A 596 -29.51 -9.88 20.76
CA GLU A 596 -29.80 -10.95 21.73
C GLU A 596 -28.72 -12.06 21.85
N GLU A 597 -27.69 -12.11 21.00
CA GLU A 597 -26.76 -13.27 20.96
C GLU A 597 -25.40 -13.09 21.67
N GLY A 598 -25.13 -11.97 22.36
CA GLY A 598 -23.73 -11.59 22.63
C GLY A 598 -23.22 -11.33 24.05
N MET A 599 -24.04 -11.31 25.12
CA MET A 599 -23.54 -10.86 26.43
C MET A 599 -23.95 -11.75 27.61
N GLY A 600 -23.12 -12.75 27.89
CA GLY A 600 -23.00 -13.37 29.21
C GLY A 600 -22.22 -12.50 30.18
N ARG A 601 -22.73 -11.30 30.50
CA ARG A 601 -22.22 -10.48 31.61
C ARG A 601 -23.03 -10.79 32.85
N ASP A 602 -22.37 -11.37 33.85
CA ASP A 602 -22.77 -11.32 35.26
C ASP A 602 -22.76 -9.86 35.74
N SER A 603 -23.78 -9.12 35.32
CA SER A 603 -24.04 -7.76 35.77
C SER A 603 -24.65 -7.83 37.17
N SER A 604 -23.99 -7.20 38.13
CA SER A 604 -24.57 -6.92 39.45
C SER A 604 -25.99 -6.37 39.28
N LYS A 605 -26.93 -6.94 40.05
CA LYS A 605 -28.36 -6.62 40.01
C LYS A 605 -28.67 -5.22 40.57
N ASP A 606 -27.99 -4.19 40.10
CA ASP A 606 -28.45 -2.84 40.37
C ASP A 606 -29.73 -2.65 39.54
N PRO A 607 -30.86 -2.33 40.20
CA PRO A 607 -32.13 -2.16 39.51
C PRO A 607 -31.95 -1.06 38.47
N ALA A 608 -32.38 -1.32 37.23
CA ALA A 608 -32.35 -0.35 36.16
C ALA A 608 -32.87 1.02 36.65
N PRO A 609 -32.20 2.13 36.29
CA PRO A 609 -32.60 3.46 36.72
C PRO A 609 -34.08 3.68 36.41
N ARG A 610 -34.81 4.18 37.41
CA ARG A 610 -36.22 4.53 37.25
C ARG A 610 -36.32 5.93 36.66
N LEU A 611 -37.24 6.13 35.72
CA LEU A 611 -37.50 7.44 35.10
C LEU A 611 -37.85 8.50 36.17
N SER A 612 -38.54 8.10 37.24
CA SER A 612 -38.82 8.97 38.38
C SER A 612 -37.57 9.47 39.10
N ALA A 613 -36.50 8.67 39.18
CA ALA A 613 -35.23 9.08 39.79
C ALA A 613 -34.50 10.10 38.92
N LEU A 614 -34.55 9.94 37.58
CA LEU A 614 -34.04 10.96 36.66
C LEU A 614 -34.82 12.28 36.75
N LEU A 615 -36.15 12.21 36.76
CA LEU A 615 -37.00 13.40 36.89
C LEU A 615 -36.73 14.14 38.19
N GLU A 616 -36.49 13.41 39.29
CA GLU A 616 -36.13 14.00 40.57
C GLU A 616 -34.77 14.70 40.53
N HIS A 617 -33.79 14.13 39.81
CA HIS A 617 -32.49 14.76 39.57
C HIS A 617 -32.59 16.02 38.71
N GLU A 618 -33.29 15.96 37.58
CA GLU A 618 -33.33 17.06 36.59
C GLU A 618 -34.33 18.17 36.94
N LEU A 619 -35.48 17.82 37.54
CA LEU A 619 -36.58 18.76 37.79
C LEU A 619 -36.81 19.08 39.27
N GLY A 620 -36.09 18.41 40.17
CA GLY A 620 -36.20 18.51 41.63
C GLY A 620 -37.31 17.64 42.24
N THR A 621 -37.47 17.69 43.57
CA THR A 621 -38.38 16.81 44.35
C THR A 621 -39.87 16.95 44.02
N ASN A 622 -40.26 18.03 43.33
CA ASN A 622 -41.64 18.37 42.95
C ASN A 622 -41.93 18.05 41.48
N TRP A 623 -41.12 17.21 40.83
CA TRP A 623 -41.28 16.82 39.44
C TRP A 623 -42.65 16.20 39.16
N ASP A 624 -43.25 15.51 40.13
CA ASP A 624 -44.54 14.83 40.01
C ASP A 624 -45.69 15.83 39.76
N LEU A 625 -45.66 16.99 40.43
CA LEU A 625 -46.62 18.06 40.23
C LEU A 625 -46.45 18.69 38.84
N LYS A 626 -45.20 18.90 38.39
CA LYS A 626 -44.92 19.43 37.04
C LYS A 626 -45.43 18.47 35.95
N VAL A 627 -45.20 17.17 36.13
CA VAL A 627 -45.68 16.13 35.20
C VAL A 627 -47.20 16.09 35.14
N LEU A 628 -47.87 16.15 36.30
CA LEU A 628 -49.34 16.17 36.36
C LEU A 628 -49.91 17.43 35.70
N ASP A 629 -49.38 18.61 36.02
CA ASP A 629 -49.80 19.89 35.45
C ASP A 629 -49.67 19.89 33.91
N LYS A 630 -48.53 19.41 33.41
CA LYS A 630 -48.30 19.28 31.97
C LYS A 630 -49.24 18.27 31.32
N ALA A 631 -49.49 17.13 31.96
CA ALA A 631 -50.43 16.12 31.48
C ALA A 631 -51.87 16.67 31.43
N MET A 632 -52.31 17.39 32.46
CA MET A 632 -53.63 18.04 32.50
C MET A 632 -53.76 19.09 31.39
N THR A 633 -52.72 19.89 31.16
CA THR A 633 -52.68 20.84 30.03
C THR A 633 -52.89 20.12 28.68
N MET A 634 -52.29 18.94 28.49
CA MET A 634 -52.50 18.13 27.28
C MET A 634 -53.94 17.59 27.19
N ILE A 635 -54.56 17.21 28.31
CA ILE A 635 -55.98 16.78 28.35
C ILE A 635 -56.89 17.93 27.95
N THR A 636 -56.72 19.10 28.56
CA THR A 636 -57.53 20.28 28.25
C THR A 636 -57.43 20.65 26.77
N ALA A 637 -56.22 20.61 26.20
CA ALA A 637 -56.01 20.87 24.77
C ALA A 637 -56.62 19.81 23.83
N CYS A 638 -56.83 18.57 24.29
CA CYS A 638 -57.52 17.54 23.50
C CYS A 638 -59.05 17.60 23.63
N LEU A 639 -59.57 18.24 24.68
CA LEU A 639 -61.01 18.39 24.93
C LEU A 639 -61.57 19.70 24.38
N SER A 640 -60.74 20.73 24.24
CA SER A 640 -61.01 21.95 23.46
C SER A 640 -60.95 21.67 21.96
#